data_AF-A0A354P7L3-F1
#
_entry.id   AF-A0A354P7L3-F1
#
_cell.length_a   1.000
_cell.length_b   1.000
_cell.length_c   1.000
_cell.angle_alpha   90.00
_cell.angle_beta   90.00
_cell.angle_gamma   90.00
#
_symmetry.space_group_name_H-M   'P 1'
#
loop_
_entity.id
_entity.type
_entity.pdbx_description
1 polymer ?
#
loop_
_entity_poly.entity_id
_entity_poly.type
_entity_poly.pdbx_seq_one_letter_code
_entity_poly.pdbx_strand_id
1 'polypeptide(L)'
;MSLVYPFSGDINLHVKGRISAEDATRQDKTARVVLQRLQDQPGLILADEVGMGKTFVALAVAVSVALSNRGRRPVVVMVPSTLKEKWPADFALFREKCLPESVAKRLHCGTAERAVDFLKLLDDPPVRRKSVIFLTHGAMSRGLNDQWVMLALIRQSLHRRRGVDQLRVALCRSMSDLLQMKWVQARDQDIWTKLLKTHPSGWFPILNAIDLANDDPVPASVMEALPELGTQTVFEALQKIPLRRSKNYGQYILAARKEIKDSVRSLWQECLQKTRLRLPLLILDEAHHLKNADTQLASLFRSQDSHGDADEISRGPLAGVFERMLFLTATPFQLGHGELCSVLDRFDGICWKGGAAPGIGRVGFAQQKQQLRSSLDAAQEAAATLDHAWGRLTTEDLKIGDTAFGHVADWWPAARQSDKLTPAAGDVMHCFNRTKERMENAEKLLRQWVVRHLKSRNLSAPHTAISRRLRFVGRSIQIDQQPEGEQGIVVQGNALLPFLLAARATSHNPESRPVFAEGLASSYEAFLHTRSNNGAGSTDGDDDPSHPVSINDETRWYLSHLESLITNGGSDDVHHPKITATVQRVVDIWRRGEKAVVFCHYVATGRVLRQKITDAIQAEVLRIGAEKLNLPTDQVAAELDLIGKRFFDEDSPIRRACDAEAIELVSQYPALSERQDDLIEIVRRNVRTPSFLVRYFSLDRERLNAAAMSAALETPDLSGLTLRQVLKQFLTFLVERCGKVDRERYIDAVKRIQTGAHFGVDAAREYEDDELQGERADRLLPNVRLVNGTTRSETRQRLMLT
;
A
#
# COMPACT_ATOMS: atom_id res chain seq x y z
N MET A 1 30.83 14.82 20.26
CA MET A 1 30.86 15.29 18.86
C MET A 1 29.66 14.68 18.17
N SER A 2 28.70 15.51 17.77
CA SER A 2 27.51 15.13 17.00
C SER A 2 27.94 14.36 15.74
N LEU A 3 27.29 13.23 15.44
CA LEU A 3 27.58 12.45 14.24
C LEU A 3 27.09 13.22 13.02
N VAL A 4 28.02 13.72 12.23
CA VAL A 4 27.72 14.38 10.95
C VAL A 4 27.68 13.32 9.87
N TYR A 5 26.49 12.99 9.40
CA TYR A 5 26.30 12.24 8.15
C TYR A 5 26.09 13.25 7.02
N PRO A 6 27.15 13.72 6.33
CA PRO A 6 26.98 14.68 5.24
C PRO A 6 26.23 14.03 4.08
N PHE A 7 25.49 14.85 3.34
CA PHE A 7 24.90 14.41 2.07
C PHE A 7 26.02 14.07 1.08
N SER A 8 25.93 12.90 0.44
CA SER A 8 26.94 12.49 -0.54
C SER A 8 26.82 13.30 -1.84
N GLY A 9 27.91 13.95 -2.25
CA GLY A 9 27.96 14.69 -3.52
C GLY A 9 27.83 13.80 -4.77
N ASP A 10 28.01 12.49 -4.62
CA ASP A 10 27.85 11.53 -5.72
C ASP A 10 26.38 11.23 -6.06
N ILE A 11 25.43 11.64 -5.22
CA ILE A 11 24.00 11.37 -5.45
C ILE A 11 23.43 12.41 -6.41
N ASN A 12 22.88 11.95 -7.54
CA ASN A 12 22.10 12.77 -8.44
C ASN A 12 20.64 12.27 -8.53
N LEU A 13 19.73 12.99 -7.87
CA LEU A 13 18.30 12.65 -7.89
C LEU A 13 17.59 13.08 -9.18
N HIS A 14 18.22 13.92 -10.02
CA HIS A 14 17.63 14.35 -11.28
C HIS A 14 17.95 13.36 -12.39
N VAL A 15 16.95 12.53 -12.71
CA VAL A 15 16.98 11.60 -13.85
C VAL A 15 16.07 12.16 -14.94
N LYS A 16 16.67 12.62 -16.05
CA LYS A 16 15.96 13.20 -17.20
C LYS A 16 14.87 12.23 -17.69
N GLY A 17 13.67 12.74 -17.96
CA GLY A 17 12.51 11.95 -18.42
C GLY A 17 11.69 11.28 -17.30
N ARG A 18 12.27 11.10 -16.11
CA ARG A 18 11.61 10.45 -14.96
C ARG A 18 11.06 11.45 -13.94
N ILE A 19 11.79 12.52 -13.64
CA ILE A 19 11.43 13.53 -12.65
C ILE A 19 11.76 14.92 -13.18
N SER A 20 10.94 15.92 -12.81
CA SER A 20 11.24 17.31 -13.17
C SER A 20 12.47 17.82 -12.40
N ALA A 21 13.20 18.79 -12.98
CA ALA A 21 14.36 19.39 -12.32
C ALA A 21 13.97 20.07 -10.98
N GLU A 22 12.78 20.68 -10.92
CA GLU A 22 12.24 21.31 -9.72
C GLU A 22 11.97 20.27 -8.62
N ASP A 23 11.29 19.17 -8.96
CA ASP A 23 11.02 18.09 -8.01
C ASP A 23 12.32 17.43 -7.52
N ALA A 24 13.29 17.23 -8.40
CA ALA A 24 14.59 16.67 -8.03
C ALA A 24 15.37 17.61 -7.08
N THR A 25 15.35 18.91 -7.36
CA THR A 25 15.96 19.93 -6.49
C THR A 25 15.29 19.96 -5.11
N ARG A 26 13.96 19.86 -5.06
CA ARG A 26 13.23 19.73 -3.79
C ARG A 26 13.66 18.46 -3.04
N GLN A 27 13.73 17.32 -3.70
CA GLN A 27 14.12 16.06 -3.07
C GLN A 27 15.55 16.11 -2.51
N ASP A 28 16.50 16.68 -3.26
CA ASP A 28 17.88 16.88 -2.82
C ASP A 28 17.94 17.79 -1.58
N LYS A 29 17.28 18.95 -1.63
CA LYS A 29 17.17 19.87 -0.49
C LYS A 29 16.54 19.20 0.72
N THR A 30 15.51 18.38 0.51
CA THR A 30 14.83 17.63 1.57
C THR A 30 15.79 16.63 2.22
N ALA A 31 16.52 15.84 1.43
CA ALA A 31 17.49 14.87 1.96
C ALA A 31 18.60 15.56 2.78
N ARG A 32 19.09 16.71 2.33
CA ARG A 32 20.06 17.54 3.09
C ARG A 32 19.49 18.03 4.42
N VAL A 33 18.27 18.56 4.41
CA VAL A 33 17.59 19.02 5.63
C VAL A 33 17.35 17.85 6.61
N VAL A 34 16.96 16.68 6.11
CA VAL A 34 16.81 15.47 6.93
C VAL A 34 18.13 15.12 7.60
N LEU A 35 19.22 14.99 6.84
CA LEU A 35 20.55 14.66 7.38
C LEU A 35 21.04 15.71 8.37
N GLN A 36 20.84 17.00 8.08
CA GLN A 36 21.20 18.09 8.97
C GLN A 36 20.45 18.01 10.30
N ARG A 37 19.12 17.82 10.27
CA ARG A 37 18.31 17.73 11.50
C ARG A 37 18.62 16.48 12.31
N LEU A 38 18.87 15.35 11.66
CA LEU A 38 19.25 14.11 12.33
C LEU A 38 20.63 14.19 13.00
N GLN A 39 21.42 15.26 12.83
CA GLN A 39 22.62 15.46 13.64
C GLN A 39 22.25 15.63 15.12
N ASP A 40 21.23 16.45 15.41
CA ASP A 40 20.90 16.85 16.79
C ASP A 40 19.48 16.50 17.23
N GLN A 41 18.65 15.91 16.35
CA GLN A 41 17.32 15.40 16.68
C GLN A 41 17.31 13.87 16.77
N PRO A 42 16.51 13.25 17.66
CA PRO A 42 16.39 11.80 17.74
C PRO A 42 15.75 11.17 16.50
N GLY A 43 14.85 11.90 15.84
CA GLY A 43 14.24 11.48 14.60
C GLY A 43 13.49 12.58 13.87
N LEU A 44 12.92 12.23 12.72
CA LEU A 44 12.16 13.12 11.85
C LEU A 44 11.07 12.33 11.09
N ILE A 45 9.93 12.96 10.84
CA ILE A 45 8.87 12.42 9.99
C ILE A 45 8.91 13.12 8.62
N LEU A 46 9.08 12.35 7.55
CA LEU A 46 8.87 12.79 6.17
C LEU A 46 7.45 12.45 5.76
N ALA A 47 6.58 13.47 5.75
CA ALA A 47 5.14 13.36 5.60
C ALA A 47 4.61 13.92 4.27
N ASP A 48 5.45 13.90 3.23
CA ASP A 48 5.07 14.40 1.90
C ASP A 48 3.86 13.65 1.33
N GLU A 49 3.09 14.34 0.48
CA GLU A 49 1.98 13.72 -0.26
C GLU A 49 2.42 12.50 -1.08
N VAL A 50 1.50 11.56 -1.34
CA VAL A 50 1.75 10.38 -2.18
C VAL A 50 2.31 10.79 -3.54
N GLY A 51 3.41 10.14 -3.95
CA GLY A 51 4.07 10.38 -5.24
C GLY A 51 5.06 11.55 -5.26
N MET A 52 5.35 12.21 -4.14
CA MET A 52 6.40 13.27 -4.07
C MET A 52 7.84 12.72 -4.03
N GLY A 53 7.99 11.38 -3.97
CA GLY A 53 9.28 10.69 -4.00
C GLY A 53 9.95 10.47 -2.64
N LYS A 54 9.15 10.30 -1.56
CA LYS A 54 9.65 9.97 -0.20
C LYS A 54 10.66 8.82 -0.21
N THR A 55 10.41 7.77 -0.97
CA THR A 55 11.30 6.62 -1.11
C THR A 55 12.70 7.03 -1.61
N PHE A 56 12.79 7.85 -2.66
CA PHE A 56 14.07 8.29 -3.22
C PHE A 56 14.81 9.26 -2.28
N VAL A 57 14.08 10.13 -1.58
CA VAL A 57 14.65 10.98 -0.50
C VAL A 57 15.23 10.10 0.62
N ALA A 58 14.47 9.11 1.08
CA ALA A 58 14.90 8.18 2.11
C ALA A 58 16.11 7.34 1.69
N LEU A 59 16.15 6.88 0.44
CA LEU A 59 17.32 6.18 -0.12
C LEU A 59 18.55 7.10 -0.20
N ALA A 60 18.40 8.36 -0.58
CA ALA A 60 19.49 9.33 -0.57
C ALA A 60 20.06 9.55 0.85
N VAL A 61 19.19 9.63 1.85
CA VAL A 61 19.58 9.69 3.27
C VAL A 61 20.29 8.39 3.68
N ALA A 62 19.71 7.23 3.39
CA ALA A 62 20.29 5.93 3.73
C ALA A 62 21.68 5.73 3.13
N VAL A 63 21.85 6.03 1.84
CA VAL A 63 23.13 5.91 1.13
C VAL A 63 24.16 6.90 1.69
N SER A 64 23.76 8.15 1.95
CA SER A 64 24.66 9.14 2.55
C SER A 64 25.17 8.70 3.93
N VAL A 65 24.29 8.15 4.76
CA VAL A 65 24.64 7.55 6.06
C VAL A 65 25.55 6.33 5.86
N ALA A 66 25.21 5.42 4.97
CA ALA A 66 25.98 4.20 4.72
C ALA A 66 27.40 4.48 4.21
N LEU A 67 27.57 5.48 3.33
CA LEU A 67 28.88 5.88 2.80
C LEU A 67 29.76 6.59 3.84
N SER A 68 29.14 7.37 4.74
CA SER A 68 29.85 8.12 5.78
C SER A 68 30.14 7.29 7.04
N ASN A 69 29.48 6.13 7.19
CA ASN A 69 29.61 5.28 8.36
C ASN A 69 30.92 4.47 8.34
N ARG A 70 31.93 4.93 9.09
CA ARG A 70 33.26 4.29 9.20
C ARG A 70 33.20 2.81 9.59
N GLY A 71 32.23 2.40 10.41
CA GLY A 71 32.06 1.01 10.85
C GLY A 71 31.37 0.10 9.84
N ARG A 72 30.96 0.62 8.67
CA ARG A 72 30.16 -0.09 7.66
C ARG A 72 28.93 -0.79 8.25
N ARG A 73 28.32 -0.20 9.27
CA ARG A 73 27.12 -0.76 9.93
C ARG A 73 25.91 -0.46 9.03
N PRO A 74 25.02 -1.43 8.79
CA PRO A 74 23.94 -1.26 7.83
C PRO A 74 22.92 -0.22 8.31
N VAL A 75 22.35 0.53 7.36
CA VAL A 75 21.09 1.24 7.57
C VAL A 75 19.95 0.24 7.46
N VAL A 76 18.98 0.29 8.37
CA VAL A 76 17.81 -0.60 8.33
C VAL A 76 16.62 0.18 7.80
N VAL A 77 15.94 -0.38 6.80
CA VAL A 77 14.68 0.14 6.27
C VAL A 77 13.59 -0.88 6.59
N MET A 78 12.72 -0.54 7.53
CA MET A 78 11.56 -1.34 7.90
C MET A 78 10.39 -1.02 6.97
N VAL A 79 9.80 -2.06 6.37
CA VAL A 79 8.77 -1.95 5.33
C VAL A 79 7.58 -2.88 5.61
N PRO A 80 6.36 -2.52 5.20
CA PRO A 80 5.23 -3.45 5.24
C PRO A 80 5.46 -4.62 4.28
N SER A 81 4.88 -5.78 4.58
CA SER A 81 5.05 -7.00 3.77
C SER A 81 4.63 -6.82 2.31
N THR A 82 3.66 -5.94 2.04
CA THR A 82 3.17 -5.60 0.69
C THR A 82 4.22 -4.85 -0.14
N LEU A 83 5.20 -4.20 0.49
CA LEU A 83 6.25 -3.42 -0.18
C LEU A 83 7.63 -4.11 -0.15
N LYS A 84 7.69 -5.37 0.29
CA LYS A 84 8.96 -6.10 0.49
C LYS A 84 9.79 -6.28 -0.78
N GLU A 85 9.14 -6.36 -1.94
CA GLU A 85 9.82 -6.47 -3.24
C GLU A 85 10.08 -5.11 -3.88
N LYS A 86 9.25 -4.12 -3.56
CA LYS A 86 9.31 -2.78 -4.14
C LYS A 86 10.57 -2.04 -3.68
N TRP A 87 10.86 -2.03 -2.38
CA TRP A 87 12.00 -1.30 -1.84
C TRP A 87 13.37 -1.77 -2.38
N PRO A 88 13.65 -3.08 -2.47
CA PRO A 88 14.84 -3.58 -3.16
C PRO A 88 14.90 -3.18 -4.64
N ALA A 89 13.77 -3.19 -5.36
CA ALA A 89 13.71 -2.76 -6.76
C ALA A 89 13.99 -1.25 -6.90
N ASP A 90 13.36 -0.42 -6.08
CA ASP A 90 13.61 1.02 -6.02
C ASP A 90 15.08 1.34 -5.67
N PHE A 91 15.71 0.54 -4.79
CA PHE A 91 17.13 0.67 -4.49
C PHE A 91 18.04 0.25 -5.65
N ALA A 92 17.70 -0.81 -6.37
CA ALA A 92 18.43 -1.21 -7.58
C ALA A 92 18.35 -0.10 -8.65
N LEU A 93 17.17 0.48 -8.83
CA LEU A 93 16.96 1.60 -9.74
C LEU A 93 17.70 2.87 -9.29
N PHE A 94 17.71 3.17 -7.99
CA PHE A 94 18.49 4.27 -7.42
C PHE A 94 19.99 4.07 -7.68
N ARG A 95 20.51 2.85 -7.54
CA ARG A 95 21.91 2.52 -7.87
C ARG A 95 22.21 2.68 -9.35
N GLU A 96 21.28 2.33 -10.23
CA GLU A 96 21.46 2.43 -11.68
C GLU A 96 21.41 3.88 -12.18
N LYS A 97 20.48 4.70 -11.67
CA LYS A 97 20.17 6.02 -12.24
C LYS A 97 20.66 7.20 -11.42
N CYS A 98 20.84 7.04 -10.11
CA CYS A 98 21.15 8.15 -9.20
C CYS A 98 22.58 8.13 -8.66
N LEU A 99 23.39 7.12 -9.00
CA LEU A 99 24.76 6.96 -8.51
C LEU A 99 25.76 6.67 -9.64
N PRO A 100 27.01 7.15 -9.52
CA PRO A 100 28.12 6.68 -10.35
C PRO A 100 28.38 5.19 -10.15
N GLU A 101 28.82 4.50 -11.21
CA GLU A 101 29.06 3.05 -11.20
C GLU A 101 30.05 2.62 -10.10
N SER A 102 31.09 3.43 -9.84
CA SER A 102 32.09 3.18 -8.80
C SER A 102 31.51 3.14 -7.39
N VAL A 103 30.52 4.00 -7.10
CA VAL A 103 29.82 4.06 -5.82
C VAL A 103 28.76 2.97 -5.75
N ALA A 104 27.99 2.80 -6.84
CA ALA A 104 26.94 1.80 -6.93
C ALA A 104 27.46 0.38 -6.67
N LYS A 105 28.65 0.01 -7.18
CA LYS A 105 29.28 -1.31 -6.96
C LYS A 105 29.63 -1.59 -5.49
N ARG A 106 29.84 -0.57 -4.67
CA ARG A 106 30.18 -0.69 -3.23
C ARG A 106 28.97 -0.81 -2.32
N LEU A 107 27.78 -0.54 -2.84
CA LEU A 107 26.54 -0.55 -2.08
C LEU A 107 25.76 -1.83 -2.35
N HIS A 108 25.47 -2.56 -1.27
CA HIS A 108 24.73 -3.81 -1.33
C HIS A 108 23.52 -3.75 -0.41
N CYS A 109 22.41 -4.36 -0.82
CA CYS A 109 21.25 -4.56 0.03
C CYS A 109 21.07 -6.04 0.39
N GLY A 110 20.39 -6.28 1.52
CA GLY A 110 19.83 -7.58 1.88
C GLY A 110 18.39 -7.42 2.34
N THR A 111 17.61 -8.49 2.30
CA THR A 111 16.22 -8.50 2.76
C THR A 111 16.06 -9.55 3.84
N ALA A 112 15.36 -9.21 4.93
CA ALA A 112 15.06 -10.10 6.03
C ALA A 112 13.55 -10.12 6.32
N GLU A 113 12.96 -11.32 6.32
CA GLU A 113 11.54 -11.53 6.67
C GLU A 113 11.35 -12.15 8.05
N ARG A 114 12.45 -12.56 8.70
CA ARG A 114 12.49 -13.13 10.06
C ARG A 114 13.66 -12.50 10.83
N ALA A 115 13.56 -12.48 12.16
CA ALA A 115 14.63 -11.97 13.01
C ALA A 115 15.95 -12.75 12.85
N VAL A 116 15.88 -14.05 12.57
CA VAL A 116 17.06 -14.89 12.31
C VAL A 116 17.80 -14.44 11.04
N ASP A 117 17.09 -14.18 9.95
CA ASP A 117 17.67 -13.68 8.70
C ASP A 117 18.34 -12.31 8.92
N PHE A 118 17.70 -11.46 9.73
CA PHE A 118 18.23 -10.16 10.08
C PHE A 118 19.56 -10.27 10.85
N LEU A 119 19.64 -11.15 11.85
CA LEU A 119 20.89 -11.36 12.59
C LEU A 119 22.00 -11.92 11.71
N LYS A 120 21.70 -12.87 10.81
CA LYS A 120 22.70 -13.41 9.86
C LYS A 120 23.29 -12.32 8.97
N LEU A 121 22.45 -11.40 8.47
CA LEU A 121 22.92 -10.25 7.68
C LEU A 121 23.80 -9.27 8.50
N LEU A 122 23.63 -9.23 9.83
CA LEU A 122 24.47 -8.42 10.72
C LEU A 122 25.81 -9.11 11.02
N ASP A 123 25.81 -10.43 11.11
CA ASP A 123 26.99 -11.27 11.33
C ASP A 123 27.94 -11.26 10.12
N ASP A 124 27.47 -10.83 8.94
CA ASP A 124 28.27 -10.80 7.73
C ASP A 124 29.60 -10.03 7.92
N PRO A 125 30.73 -10.63 7.46
CA PRO A 125 32.03 -9.98 7.51
C PRO A 125 32.06 -8.72 6.64
N PRO A 126 32.95 -7.74 6.95
CA PRO A 126 32.96 -6.43 6.29
C PRO A 126 33.07 -6.42 4.76
N VAL A 127 33.51 -7.53 4.15
CA VAL A 127 33.64 -7.71 2.69
C VAL A 127 32.27 -7.94 2.01
N ARG A 128 31.38 -8.71 2.65
CA ARG A 128 30.05 -9.05 2.09
C ARG A 128 28.88 -8.38 2.80
N ARG A 129 29.18 -7.66 3.89
CA ARG A 129 28.22 -6.91 4.71
C ARG A 129 27.38 -5.96 3.86
N LYS A 130 26.07 -6.00 4.11
CA LYS A 130 25.12 -5.14 3.41
C LYS A 130 25.22 -3.70 3.92
N SER A 131 25.06 -2.76 3.01
CA SER A 131 24.99 -1.32 3.31
C SER A 131 23.60 -0.94 3.79
N VAL A 132 22.57 -1.58 3.22
CA VAL A 132 21.16 -1.38 3.55
C VAL A 132 20.49 -2.72 3.79
N ILE A 133 19.68 -2.85 4.84
CA ILE A 133 18.89 -4.05 5.11
C ILE A 133 17.41 -3.68 5.07
N PHE A 134 16.64 -4.30 4.18
CA PHE A 134 15.19 -4.20 4.12
C PHE A 134 14.58 -5.24 5.06
N LEU A 135 13.82 -4.80 6.05
CA LEU A 135 13.26 -5.64 7.10
C LEU A 135 11.73 -5.53 7.07
N THR A 136 11.01 -6.64 7.01
CA THR A 136 9.54 -6.54 7.06
C THR A 136 9.04 -6.19 8.47
N HIS A 137 7.94 -5.46 8.59
CA HIS A 137 7.34 -5.10 9.89
C HIS A 137 7.12 -6.31 10.81
N GLY A 138 6.70 -7.44 10.23
CA GLY A 138 6.45 -8.69 10.95
C GLY A 138 7.70 -9.54 11.22
N ALA A 139 8.88 -9.18 10.69
CA ALA A 139 10.09 -9.98 10.88
C ALA A 139 10.49 -10.09 12.35
N MET A 140 10.30 -9.00 13.11
CA MET A 140 10.69 -8.91 14.51
C MET A 140 9.62 -9.43 15.46
N SER A 141 8.33 -9.42 15.08
CA SER A 141 7.26 -9.96 15.93
C SER A 141 7.30 -11.50 16.01
N ARG A 142 7.80 -12.15 14.96
CA ARG A 142 8.00 -13.61 14.93
C ARG A 142 9.19 -14.08 15.79
N GLY A 143 10.02 -13.15 16.29
CA GLY A 143 11.19 -13.43 17.12
C GLY A 143 12.16 -14.45 16.48
N LEU A 144 12.88 -15.18 17.32
CA LEU A 144 13.80 -16.24 16.91
C LEU A 144 13.12 -17.60 16.72
N ASN A 145 11.82 -17.63 16.39
CA ASN A 145 11.04 -18.86 16.21
C ASN A 145 11.43 -19.59 14.91
N ASP A 146 12.65 -20.12 14.90
CA ASP A 146 13.30 -20.85 13.82
C ASP A 146 13.73 -22.23 14.30
N GLN A 147 13.62 -23.22 13.43
CA GLN A 147 13.82 -24.62 13.78
C GLN A 147 15.28 -24.95 14.14
N TRP A 148 16.25 -24.26 13.54
CA TRP A 148 17.67 -24.44 13.86
C TRP A 148 18.03 -23.77 15.19
N VAL A 149 17.45 -22.60 15.47
CA VAL A 149 17.60 -21.96 16.78
C VAL A 149 16.99 -22.82 17.89
N MET A 150 15.82 -23.42 17.67
CA MET A 150 15.24 -24.40 18.60
C MET A 150 16.16 -25.60 18.83
N LEU A 151 16.76 -26.15 17.76
CA LEU A 151 17.70 -27.26 17.90
C LEU A 151 18.94 -26.83 18.71
N ALA A 152 19.44 -25.61 18.51
CA ALA A 152 20.58 -25.08 19.25
C ALA A 152 20.27 -24.93 20.74
N LEU A 153 19.06 -24.47 21.06
CA LEU A 153 18.55 -24.41 22.43
C LEU A 153 18.39 -25.80 23.06
N ILE A 154 17.85 -26.78 22.33
CA ILE A 154 17.76 -28.17 22.78
C ILE A 154 19.15 -28.75 23.04
N ARG A 155 20.10 -28.54 22.14
CA ARG A 155 21.49 -28.96 22.34
C ARG A 155 22.07 -28.33 23.61
N GLN A 156 21.86 -27.03 23.78
CA GLN A 156 22.36 -26.28 24.92
C GLN A 156 21.77 -26.78 26.25
N SER A 157 20.48 -27.13 26.27
CA SER A 157 19.84 -27.70 27.48
C SER A 157 20.43 -29.04 27.89
N LEU A 158 21.01 -29.80 26.95
CA LEU A 158 21.67 -31.09 27.19
C LEU A 158 23.18 -30.96 27.46
N HIS A 159 23.76 -29.77 27.29
CA HIS A 159 25.20 -29.55 27.41
C HIS A 159 25.64 -29.60 28.89
N ARG A 160 26.77 -30.29 29.17
CA ARG A 160 27.34 -30.48 30.52
C ARG A 160 26.43 -31.15 31.57
N ARG A 161 25.29 -31.73 31.18
CA ARG A 161 24.44 -32.54 32.07
C ARG A 161 24.88 -34.01 32.07
N ARG A 162 24.89 -34.64 33.26
CA ARG A 162 25.24 -36.07 33.43
C ARG A 162 24.04 -36.96 33.13
N GLY A 163 24.28 -38.17 32.61
CA GLY A 163 23.23 -39.19 32.40
C GLY A 163 22.27 -38.93 31.23
N VAL A 164 22.59 -38.01 30.31
CA VAL A 164 21.70 -37.61 29.21
C VAL A 164 21.85 -38.45 27.93
N ASP A 165 22.70 -39.48 27.92
CA ASP A 165 22.99 -40.23 26.68
C ASP A 165 21.79 -41.04 26.18
N GLN A 166 21.05 -41.68 27.09
CA GLN A 166 19.79 -42.35 26.76
C GLN A 166 18.74 -41.35 26.24
N LEU A 167 18.68 -40.16 26.86
CA LEU A 167 17.79 -39.08 26.42
C LEU A 167 18.16 -38.55 25.03
N ARG A 168 19.46 -38.36 24.72
CA ARG A 168 19.92 -37.93 23.39
C ARG A 168 19.50 -38.91 22.30
N VAL A 169 19.69 -40.21 22.53
CA VAL A 169 19.28 -41.26 21.58
C VAL A 169 17.76 -41.26 21.39
N ALA A 170 16.99 -41.11 22.47
CA ALA A 170 15.54 -41.02 22.39
C ALA A 170 15.04 -39.76 21.67
N LEU A 171 15.71 -38.62 21.90
CA LEU A 171 15.41 -37.36 21.23
C LEU A 171 15.69 -37.44 19.73
N CYS A 172 16.76 -38.11 19.29
CA CYS A 172 17.02 -38.30 17.85
C CYS A 172 15.84 -38.97 17.12
N ARG A 173 15.10 -39.87 17.79
CA ARG A 173 13.90 -40.53 17.25
C ARG A 173 12.67 -39.63 17.23
N SER A 174 12.65 -38.60 18.08
CA SER A 174 11.53 -37.68 18.26
C SER A 174 11.76 -36.29 17.66
N MET A 175 12.99 -36.00 17.20
CA MET A 175 13.42 -34.66 16.79
C MET A 175 12.66 -34.15 15.56
N SER A 176 12.40 -35.04 14.60
CA SER A 176 11.64 -34.72 13.40
C SER A 176 10.20 -34.31 13.71
N ASP A 177 9.57 -34.95 14.71
CA ASP A 177 8.25 -34.57 15.21
C ASP A 177 8.33 -33.27 16.02
N LEU A 178 9.35 -33.10 16.87
CA LEU A 178 9.53 -31.93 17.74
C LEU A 178 9.73 -30.63 16.94
N LEU A 179 10.65 -30.63 15.97
CA LEU A 179 10.97 -29.49 15.10
C LEU A 179 10.09 -29.38 13.84
N GLN A 180 9.24 -30.38 13.59
CA GLN A 180 8.41 -30.49 12.37
C GLN A 180 9.25 -30.54 11.09
N MET A 181 10.38 -31.26 11.14
CA MET A 181 11.37 -31.39 10.07
C MET A 181 11.52 -32.85 9.61
N LYS A 182 10.41 -33.55 9.36
CA LYS A 182 10.43 -34.95 8.89
C LYS A 182 11.23 -35.14 7.59
N TRP A 183 11.17 -34.14 6.71
CA TRP A 183 11.88 -34.12 5.44
C TRP A 183 13.40 -34.05 5.59
N VAL A 184 13.94 -33.47 6.68
CA VAL A 184 15.39 -33.44 6.96
C VAL A 184 15.91 -34.84 7.27
N GLN A 185 15.16 -35.61 8.06
CA GLN A 185 15.52 -36.99 8.40
C GLN A 185 15.48 -37.94 7.20
N ALA A 186 14.71 -37.59 6.16
CA ALA A 186 14.67 -38.36 4.91
C ALA A 186 15.95 -38.18 4.07
N ARG A 187 16.68 -37.06 4.23
CA ARG A 187 17.93 -36.78 3.51
C ARG A 187 19.13 -37.49 4.12
N ASP A 188 19.16 -37.62 5.44
CA ASP A 188 20.20 -38.34 6.19
C ASP A 188 19.59 -38.87 7.50
N GLN A 189 19.59 -40.20 7.68
CA GLN A 189 18.97 -40.86 8.83
C GLN A 189 19.68 -40.52 10.16
N ASP A 190 20.97 -40.17 10.11
CA ASP A 190 21.81 -39.88 11.27
C ASP A 190 22.00 -38.37 11.53
N ILE A 191 21.31 -37.51 10.78
CA ILE A 191 21.50 -36.05 10.82
C ILE A 191 21.33 -35.47 12.22
N TRP A 192 20.30 -35.89 12.96
CA TRP A 192 20.05 -35.39 14.32
C TRP A 192 21.17 -35.79 15.29
N THR A 193 21.72 -36.98 15.14
CA THR A 193 22.87 -37.46 15.92
C THR A 193 24.10 -36.61 15.64
N LYS A 194 24.38 -36.32 14.35
CA LYS A 194 25.51 -35.49 13.92
C LYS A 194 25.39 -34.07 14.49
N LEU A 195 24.22 -33.45 14.37
CA LEU A 195 23.98 -32.07 14.80
C LEU A 195 23.99 -31.92 16.33
N LEU A 196 23.41 -32.84 17.09
CA LEU A 196 23.43 -32.78 18.57
C LEU A 196 24.83 -32.99 19.16
N LYS A 197 25.71 -33.74 18.48
CA LYS A 197 27.11 -33.94 18.89
C LYS A 197 27.99 -32.74 18.53
N THR A 198 27.66 -32.03 17.46
CA THR A 198 28.47 -30.92 16.93
C THR A 198 28.04 -29.58 17.55
N HIS A 199 28.98 -28.65 17.76
CA HIS A 199 28.64 -27.28 18.14
C HIS A 199 27.91 -26.56 16.98
N PRO A 200 26.94 -25.65 17.22
CA PRO A 200 26.19 -25.00 16.14
C PRO A 200 27.04 -24.30 15.07
N SER A 201 28.21 -23.78 15.44
CA SER A 201 29.18 -23.19 14.50
C SER A 201 29.76 -24.19 13.48
N GLY A 202 29.63 -25.50 13.71
CA GLY A 202 30.06 -26.56 12.80
C GLY A 202 28.91 -27.19 12.00
N TRP A 203 27.70 -26.65 12.09
CA TRP A 203 26.53 -27.24 11.42
C TRP A 203 26.46 -26.92 9.94
N PHE A 204 26.97 -25.77 9.50
CA PHE A 204 26.91 -25.37 8.09
C PHE A 204 27.54 -26.41 7.15
N PRO A 205 28.77 -26.91 7.36
CA PRO A 205 29.35 -27.96 6.51
C PRO A 205 28.53 -29.25 6.46
N ILE A 206 27.91 -29.64 7.59
CA ILE A 206 27.08 -30.85 7.70
C ILE A 206 25.80 -30.70 6.89
N LEU A 207 25.12 -29.55 7.01
CA LEU A 207 23.86 -29.28 6.32
C LEU A 207 24.07 -28.98 4.83
N ASN A 208 25.14 -28.27 4.48
CA ASN A 208 25.47 -27.97 3.08
C ASN A 208 25.83 -29.24 2.29
N ALA A 209 26.48 -30.22 2.92
CA ALA A 209 26.79 -31.51 2.29
C ALA A 209 25.55 -32.31 1.83
N ILE A 210 24.37 -31.98 2.37
CA ILE A 210 23.07 -32.58 2.02
C ILE A 210 22.10 -31.55 1.43
N ASP A 211 22.62 -30.42 0.96
CA ASP A 211 21.87 -29.34 0.28
C ASP A 211 20.73 -28.75 1.14
N LEU A 212 20.98 -28.58 2.45
CA LEU A 212 20.00 -28.08 3.41
C LEU A 212 20.29 -26.68 3.96
N ALA A 213 21.46 -26.11 3.69
CA ALA A 213 21.82 -24.76 4.13
C ALA A 213 22.85 -24.11 3.20
N ASN A 214 22.60 -22.85 2.85
CA ASN A 214 23.49 -22.00 2.03
C ASN A 214 24.25 -20.96 2.86
N ASP A 215 24.00 -20.91 4.16
CA ASP A 215 24.62 -20.00 5.12
C ASP A 215 24.58 -20.62 6.53
N ASP A 216 25.25 -20.00 7.50
CA ASP A 216 25.25 -20.46 8.88
C ASP A 216 23.81 -20.59 9.43
N PRO A 217 23.41 -21.76 9.95
CA PRO A 217 22.02 -22.00 10.31
C PRO A 217 21.58 -21.20 11.55
N VAL A 218 22.50 -20.95 12.48
CA VAL A 218 22.26 -20.25 13.76
C VAL A 218 23.12 -18.98 13.79
N PRO A 219 22.52 -17.79 14.02
CA PRO A 219 23.30 -16.55 14.07
C PRO A 219 24.34 -16.53 15.19
N ALA A 220 25.45 -15.81 14.99
CA ALA A 220 26.54 -15.70 15.95
C ALA A 220 26.07 -15.09 17.28
N SER A 221 25.26 -14.03 17.22
CA SER A 221 24.69 -13.40 18.42
C SER A 221 23.83 -14.37 19.27
N VAL A 222 23.16 -15.33 18.62
CA VAL A 222 22.39 -16.37 19.29
C VAL A 222 23.33 -17.36 19.98
N MET A 223 24.38 -17.80 19.28
CA MET A 223 25.39 -18.70 19.84
C MET A 223 26.10 -18.09 21.06
N GLU A 224 26.38 -16.80 21.04
CA GLU A 224 27.00 -16.08 22.17
C GLU A 224 26.06 -15.94 23.38
N ALA A 225 24.75 -15.81 23.16
CA ALA A 225 23.77 -15.66 24.24
C ALA A 225 23.36 -16.99 24.89
N LEU A 226 23.34 -18.09 24.13
CA LEU A 226 22.89 -19.42 24.58
C LEU A 226 23.52 -19.94 25.90
N PRO A 227 24.83 -19.75 26.19
CA PRO A 227 25.46 -20.26 27.41
C PRO A 227 24.91 -19.73 28.73
N GLU A 228 24.34 -18.53 28.72
CA GLU A 228 23.88 -17.84 29.92
C GLU A 228 22.38 -17.99 30.16
N LEU A 229 21.65 -18.53 29.17
CA LEU A 229 20.20 -18.74 29.26
C LEU A 229 19.88 -19.88 30.24
N GLY A 230 18.90 -19.65 31.11
CA GLY A 230 18.33 -20.68 31.97
C GLY A 230 17.59 -21.77 31.18
N THR A 231 18.26 -22.87 30.84
CA THR A 231 17.69 -23.96 30.00
C THR A 231 17.01 -25.09 30.79
N GLN A 232 16.74 -24.88 32.09
CA GLN A 232 16.21 -25.91 32.99
C GLN A 232 14.80 -26.37 32.60
N THR A 233 13.89 -25.43 32.34
CA THR A 233 12.51 -25.72 31.95
C THR A 233 12.44 -26.53 30.65
N VAL A 234 13.27 -26.16 29.66
CA VAL A 234 13.42 -26.91 28.40
C VAL A 234 13.89 -28.34 28.68
N PHE A 235 14.92 -28.51 29.51
CA PHE A 235 15.43 -29.83 29.85
C PHE A 235 14.37 -30.72 30.51
N GLU A 236 13.65 -30.20 31.50
CA GLU A 236 12.57 -30.93 32.19
C GLU A 236 11.43 -31.31 31.23
N ALA A 237 11.10 -30.42 30.29
CA ALA A 237 10.08 -30.71 29.29
C ALA A 237 10.52 -31.82 28.32
N LEU A 238 11.80 -31.85 27.94
CA LEU A 238 12.35 -32.91 27.10
C LEU A 238 12.39 -34.26 27.81
N GLN A 239 12.64 -34.30 29.13
CA GLN A 239 12.62 -35.54 29.92
C GLN A 239 11.23 -36.18 30.01
N LYS A 240 10.17 -35.37 29.93
CA LYS A 240 8.77 -35.86 29.95
C LYS A 240 8.37 -36.56 28.66
N ILE A 241 9.14 -36.45 27.57
CA ILE A 241 8.84 -37.12 26.30
C ILE A 241 9.05 -38.64 26.49
N PRO A 242 8.01 -39.47 26.32
CA PRO A 242 8.12 -40.90 26.57
C PRO A 242 9.01 -41.58 25.52
N LEU A 243 9.85 -42.52 25.98
CA LEU A 243 10.79 -43.29 25.14
C LEU A 243 10.10 -44.17 24.09
N ARG A 244 8.85 -44.58 24.35
CA ARG A 244 8.00 -45.37 23.45
C ARG A 244 6.78 -44.53 23.07
N ARG A 245 6.38 -44.59 21.79
CA ARG A 245 5.17 -43.91 21.31
C ARG A 245 3.95 -44.50 22.02
N SER A 246 3.27 -43.66 22.80
CA SER A 246 2.01 -43.96 23.48
C SER A 246 0.88 -43.12 22.90
N LYS A 247 -0.38 -43.40 23.30
CA LYS A 247 -1.57 -42.61 22.89
C LYS A 247 -1.41 -41.10 23.17
N ASN A 248 -0.66 -40.73 24.21
CA ASN A 248 -0.47 -39.34 24.64
C ASN A 248 0.84 -38.72 24.11
N TYR A 249 1.62 -39.43 23.29
CA TYR A 249 2.92 -38.95 22.77
C TYR A 249 2.84 -37.55 22.15
N GLY A 250 1.79 -37.29 21.35
CA GLY A 250 1.58 -35.99 20.72
C GLY A 250 1.41 -34.84 21.72
N GLN A 251 0.77 -35.09 22.86
CA GLN A 251 0.58 -34.08 23.91
C GLN A 251 1.91 -33.68 24.56
N TYR A 252 2.80 -34.65 24.82
CA TYR A 252 4.14 -34.37 25.35
C TYR A 252 5.02 -33.60 24.37
N ILE A 253 4.93 -33.91 23.07
CA ILE A 253 5.65 -33.15 22.03
C ILE A 253 5.15 -31.70 21.95
N LEU A 254 3.83 -31.49 22.02
CA LEU A 254 3.25 -30.15 22.02
C LEU A 254 3.66 -29.35 23.26
N ALA A 255 3.65 -29.98 24.44
CA ALA A 255 4.10 -29.36 25.68
C ALA A 255 5.59 -28.98 25.63
N ALA A 256 6.46 -29.90 25.20
CA ALA A 256 7.88 -29.61 25.05
C ALA A 256 8.15 -28.48 24.04
N ARG A 257 7.42 -28.46 22.92
CA ARG A 257 7.54 -27.37 21.94
C ARG A 257 7.10 -26.02 22.50
N LYS A 258 6.07 -25.99 23.34
CA LYS A 258 5.61 -24.77 24.01
C LYS A 258 6.73 -24.19 24.87
N GLU A 259 7.32 -25.00 25.74
CA GLU A 259 8.45 -24.59 26.61
C GLU A 259 9.67 -24.11 25.81
N ILE A 260 10.02 -24.83 24.73
CA ILE A 260 11.10 -24.42 23.82
C ILE A 260 10.81 -23.03 23.24
N LYS A 261 9.58 -22.80 22.75
CA LYS A 261 9.18 -21.51 22.16
C LYS A 261 9.24 -20.37 23.17
N ASP A 262 8.82 -20.63 24.41
CA ASP A 262 8.85 -19.63 25.47
C ASP A 262 10.30 -19.28 25.84
N SER A 263 11.20 -20.26 25.96
CA SER A 263 12.64 -20.00 26.16
C SER A 263 13.31 -19.31 24.98
N VAL A 264 12.91 -19.61 23.73
CA VAL A 264 13.38 -18.88 22.53
C VAL A 264 12.99 -17.40 22.58
N ARG A 265 11.82 -17.07 23.14
CA ARG A 265 11.38 -15.67 23.33
C ARG A 265 12.29 -14.93 24.32
N SER A 266 12.68 -15.58 25.42
CA SER A 266 13.66 -15.02 26.38
C SER A 266 15.04 -14.85 25.75
N LEU A 267 15.50 -15.85 24.98
CA LEU A 267 16.77 -15.80 24.27
C LEU A 267 16.87 -14.60 23.31
N TRP A 268 15.77 -14.26 22.63
CA TRP A 268 15.73 -13.09 21.75
C TRP A 268 16.03 -11.77 22.49
N GLN A 269 15.43 -11.58 23.67
CA GLN A 269 15.66 -10.39 24.49
C GLN A 269 17.12 -10.30 24.95
N GLU A 270 17.70 -11.43 25.38
CA GLU A 270 19.11 -11.48 25.78
C GLU A 270 20.07 -11.20 24.61
N CYS A 271 19.80 -11.75 23.43
CA CYS A 271 20.60 -11.49 22.23
C CYS A 271 20.71 -9.98 21.99
N LEU A 272 19.57 -9.28 21.94
CA LEU A 272 19.56 -7.85 21.63
C LEU A 272 20.30 -7.00 22.69
N GLN A 273 20.18 -7.35 23.97
CA GLN A 273 20.89 -6.66 25.04
C GLN A 273 22.41 -6.88 24.98
N LYS A 274 22.85 -8.12 24.71
CA LYS A 274 24.28 -8.51 24.73
C LYS A 274 25.05 -8.09 23.49
N THR A 275 24.42 -8.17 22.33
CA THR A 275 25.11 -7.93 21.05
C THR A 275 25.57 -6.46 20.91
N ARG A 276 25.19 -5.56 21.84
CA ARG A 276 25.50 -4.11 21.80
C ARG A 276 25.30 -3.53 20.39
N LEU A 277 24.28 -4.02 19.70
CA LEU A 277 23.98 -3.67 18.31
C LEU A 277 23.68 -2.17 18.27
N ARG A 278 24.57 -1.42 17.63
CA ARG A 278 24.41 0.02 17.41
C ARG A 278 24.35 0.28 15.92
N LEU A 279 23.17 0.55 15.40
CA LEU A 279 22.94 0.82 13.98
C LEU A 279 22.72 2.32 13.76
N PRO A 280 23.23 2.90 12.66
CA PRO A 280 23.26 4.35 12.47
C PRO A 280 21.89 4.96 12.24
N LEU A 281 21.00 4.26 11.52
CA LEU A 281 19.71 4.81 11.13
C LEU A 281 18.69 3.69 10.94
N LEU A 282 17.50 3.89 11.49
CA LEU A 282 16.28 3.20 11.12
C LEU A 282 15.44 4.11 10.22
N ILE A 283 15.02 3.61 9.07
CA ILE A 283 13.97 4.20 8.26
C ILE A 283 12.73 3.32 8.39
N LEU A 284 11.59 3.87 8.77
CA LEU A 284 10.33 3.12 8.87
C LEU A 284 9.35 3.65 7.83
N ASP A 285 8.94 2.80 6.90
CA ASP A 285 7.89 3.11 5.94
C ASP A 285 6.51 2.83 6.50
N GLU A 286 5.49 3.56 6.03
CA GLU A 286 4.13 3.52 6.56
C GLU A 286 4.07 3.66 8.09
N ALA A 287 4.80 4.64 8.62
CA ALA A 287 4.92 4.88 10.06
C ALA A 287 3.59 5.21 10.76
N HIS A 288 2.51 5.47 10.00
CA HIS A 288 1.17 5.61 10.55
C HIS A 288 0.68 4.33 11.27
N HIS A 289 1.24 3.16 10.95
CA HIS A 289 0.98 1.92 11.71
C HIS A 289 1.49 1.93 13.16
N LEU A 290 2.30 2.92 13.56
CA LEU A 290 2.79 3.09 14.93
C LEU A 290 1.81 3.84 15.86
N LYS A 291 0.70 4.35 15.32
CA LYS A 291 -0.26 5.21 16.02
C LYS A 291 -0.83 4.58 17.29
N ASN A 292 -1.12 3.29 17.22
CA ASN A 292 -1.66 2.52 18.33
C ASN A 292 -0.52 1.92 19.14
N ALA A 293 -0.38 2.35 20.39
CA ALA A 293 0.69 1.90 21.26
C ALA A 293 0.71 0.38 21.44
N ASP A 294 -0.45 -0.26 21.43
CA ASP A 294 -0.63 -1.71 21.66
C ASP A 294 -0.34 -2.58 20.43
N THR A 295 -0.05 -1.96 19.29
CA THR A 295 0.37 -2.72 18.12
C THR A 295 1.71 -3.38 18.35
N GLN A 296 1.89 -4.57 17.80
CA GLN A 296 3.15 -5.31 17.86
C GLN A 296 4.32 -4.48 17.30
N LEU A 297 4.09 -3.70 16.24
CA LEU A 297 5.11 -2.83 15.65
C LEU A 297 5.52 -1.69 16.60
N ALA A 298 4.55 -1.04 17.26
CA ALA A 298 4.83 0.00 18.25
C ALA A 298 5.58 -0.55 19.48
N SER A 299 5.28 -1.77 19.89
CA SER A 299 5.94 -2.44 21.03
C SER A 299 7.45 -2.61 20.84
N LEU A 300 7.94 -2.67 19.58
CA LEU A 300 9.37 -2.85 19.28
C LEU A 300 10.25 -1.72 19.84
N PHE A 301 9.69 -0.52 20.00
CA PHE A 301 10.42 0.69 20.38
C PHE A 301 10.00 1.26 21.74
N ARG A 302 9.16 0.56 22.53
CA ARG A 302 8.72 1.04 23.86
C ARG A 302 9.91 1.18 24.82
N SER A 303 9.97 2.32 25.51
CA SER A 303 10.86 2.58 26.64
C SER A 303 10.12 2.42 27.97
N GLN A 304 10.85 2.31 29.09
CA GLN A 304 10.30 1.95 30.40
C GLN A 304 9.24 2.92 30.99
N ASP A 305 9.09 4.12 30.43
CA ASP A 305 8.36 5.22 31.09
C ASP A 305 7.09 5.68 30.34
N SER A 306 6.62 4.94 29.32
CA SER A 306 5.34 5.29 28.66
C SER A 306 4.16 4.89 29.55
N HIS A 307 3.56 5.88 30.23
CA HIS A 307 2.56 5.73 31.28
C HIS A 307 1.41 4.74 31.02
N GLY A 308 1.18 3.91 32.04
CA GLY A 308 0.01 3.08 32.29
C GLY A 308 0.37 2.07 33.38
N ASP A 309 0.02 2.38 34.64
CA ASP A 309 0.27 1.55 35.83
C ASP A 309 -0.39 0.16 35.69
N ALA A 310 0.34 -0.80 35.12
CA ALA A 310 0.25 -2.24 35.38
C ALA A 310 1.42 -2.93 34.63
N ASP A 311 2.19 -3.71 35.37
CA ASP A 311 3.30 -4.56 34.95
C ASP A 311 4.63 -3.86 34.62
N GLU A 312 5.50 -3.79 35.65
CA GLU A 312 6.95 -3.86 35.50
C GLU A 312 7.35 -4.93 34.44
N ILE A 313 8.41 -4.64 33.66
CA ILE A 313 9.17 -5.55 32.77
C ILE A 313 8.72 -5.56 31.29
N SER A 314 9.23 -4.63 30.47
CA SER A 314 10.09 -4.94 29.31
C SER A 314 10.32 -3.72 28.39
N ARG A 315 11.59 -3.42 28.09
CA ARG A 315 11.96 -2.54 26.97
C ARG A 315 11.65 -3.25 25.66
N GLY A 316 11.17 -2.52 24.65
CA GLY A 316 10.98 -3.07 23.31
C GLY A 316 12.29 -3.65 22.76
N PRO A 317 12.26 -4.75 21.97
CA PRO A 317 13.46 -5.43 21.47
C PRO A 317 14.44 -4.54 20.70
N LEU A 318 13.98 -3.46 20.06
CA LEU A 318 14.84 -2.55 19.31
C LEU A 318 15.16 -1.25 20.06
N ALA A 319 14.74 -1.12 21.31
CA ALA A 319 15.00 0.05 22.12
C ALA A 319 16.52 0.23 22.36
N GLY A 320 17.05 1.37 21.97
CA GLY A 320 18.47 1.72 22.12
C GLY A 320 19.38 1.15 21.03
N VAL A 321 18.85 0.43 20.03
CA VAL A 321 19.64 -0.16 18.94
C VAL A 321 20.05 0.89 17.91
N PHE A 322 19.16 1.83 17.59
CA PHE A 322 19.39 2.82 16.53
C PHE A 322 19.87 4.16 17.09
N GLU A 323 20.83 4.79 16.40
CA GLU A 323 21.29 6.13 16.75
C GLU A 323 20.22 7.19 16.36
N ARG A 324 19.55 7.02 15.21
CA ARG A 324 18.53 7.94 14.68
C ARG A 324 17.39 7.20 13.99
N MET A 325 16.25 7.87 13.84
CA MET A 325 15.06 7.35 13.15
C MET A 325 14.51 8.32 12.11
N LEU A 326 14.13 7.82 10.94
CA LEU A 326 13.39 8.55 9.90
C LEU A 326 12.09 7.81 9.61
N PHE A 327 10.96 8.47 9.83
CA PHE A 327 9.65 7.86 9.59
C PHE A 327 9.04 8.42 8.31
N LEU A 328 8.53 7.55 7.45
CA LEU A 328 7.88 7.91 6.21
C LEU A 328 6.38 7.65 6.34
N THR A 329 5.57 8.62 5.95
CA THR A 329 4.12 8.45 5.87
C THR A 329 3.55 9.36 4.79
N ALA A 330 2.51 8.92 4.09
CA ALA A 330 1.77 9.80 3.18
C ALA A 330 0.47 10.33 3.80
N THR A 331 0.03 9.75 4.92
CA THR A 331 -1.29 9.93 5.54
C THR A 331 -1.21 10.42 6.99
N PRO A 332 -0.43 11.47 7.32
CA PRO A 332 -0.44 12.00 8.67
C PRO A 332 -1.82 12.62 9.06
N PHE A 333 -2.77 12.74 8.13
CA PHE A 333 -4.09 13.34 8.35
C PHE A 333 -5.19 12.34 8.71
N GLN A 334 -4.96 11.03 8.53
CA GLN A 334 -5.77 10.03 9.24
C GLN A 334 -5.36 9.94 10.71
N LEU A 335 -4.24 10.58 11.08
CA LEU A 335 -3.76 10.63 12.45
C LEU A 335 -4.32 11.87 13.13
N GLY A 336 -5.11 11.69 14.19
CA GLY A 336 -5.37 12.77 15.13
C GLY A 336 -4.05 13.29 15.71
N HIS A 337 -4.03 14.52 16.25
CA HIS A 337 -2.83 15.08 16.86
C HIS A 337 -2.27 14.18 17.98
N GLY A 338 -3.13 13.48 18.73
CA GLY A 338 -2.74 12.47 19.71
C GLY A 338 -1.99 11.29 19.08
N GLU A 339 -2.49 10.75 17.97
CA GLU A 339 -1.81 9.66 17.23
C GLU A 339 -0.46 10.12 16.66
N LEU A 340 -0.35 11.37 16.19
CA LEU A 340 0.92 11.95 15.77
C LEU A 340 1.93 12.01 16.94
N CYS A 341 1.49 12.47 18.11
CA CYS A 341 2.32 12.45 19.33
C CYS A 341 2.75 11.02 19.69
N SER A 342 1.86 10.02 19.56
CA SER A 342 2.19 8.61 19.78
C SER A 342 3.21 8.05 18.77
N VAL A 343 3.22 8.55 17.54
CA VAL A 343 4.28 8.23 16.57
C VAL A 343 5.61 8.87 16.99
N LEU A 344 5.58 10.15 17.38
CA LEU A 344 6.78 10.86 17.86
C LEU A 344 7.38 10.23 19.12
N ASP A 345 6.57 9.64 19.99
CA ASP A 345 7.03 8.91 21.18
C ASP A 345 8.04 7.81 20.85
N ARG A 346 7.96 7.21 19.66
CA ARG A 346 8.86 6.13 19.25
C ARG A 346 10.30 6.60 19.04
N PHE A 347 10.52 7.90 18.83
CA PHE A 347 11.86 8.46 18.81
C PHE A 347 12.55 8.39 20.18
N ASP A 348 11.82 8.17 21.28
CA ASP A 348 12.45 7.85 22.58
C ASP A 348 13.21 6.52 22.56
N GLY A 349 12.90 5.63 21.61
CA GLY A 349 13.54 4.33 21.44
C GLY A 349 14.96 4.36 20.86
N ILE A 350 15.56 5.53 20.62
CA ILE A 350 16.95 5.63 20.14
C ILE A 350 17.99 5.36 21.23
N CYS A 351 19.26 5.27 20.82
CA CYS A 351 20.40 5.20 21.73
C CYS A 351 20.71 6.59 22.32
N TRP A 352 20.30 6.82 23.56
CA TRP A 352 20.61 8.04 24.32
C TRP A 352 21.99 8.03 25.00
N LYS A 353 22.84 7.04 24.71
CA LYS A 353 24.16 6.87 25.33
C LYS A 353 25.28 7.00 24.30
N GLY A 354 26.36 7.68 24.68
CA GLY A 354 27.58 7.83 23.88
C GLY A 354 27.62 9.11 23.03
N GLY A 355 28.72 9.32 22.31
CA GLY A 355 28.97 10.57 21.57
C GLY A 355 28.01 10.85 20.41
N ALA A 356 27.25 9.84 19.99
CA ALA A 356 26.21 9.91 18.96
C ALA A 356 24.87 10.47 19.47
N ALA A 357 24.66 10.57 20.78
CA ALA A 357 23.36 10.96 21.35
C ALA A 357 22.99 12.42 20.97
N PRO A 358 21.70 12.73 20.75
CA PRO A 358 21.25 14.09 20.50
C PRO A 358 21.61 15.06 21.64
N GLY A 359 22.04 16.28 21.29
CA GLY A 359 22.46 17.29 22.27
C GLY A 359 21.36 17.71 23.25
N ILE A 360 20.09 17.66 22.83
CA ILE A 360 18.93 17.99 23.68
C ILE A 360 18.73 17.02 24.85
N GLY A 361 19.32 15.81 24.76
CA GLY A 361 19.12 14.74 25.73
C GLY A 361 17.67 14.21 25.80
N ARG A 362 17.49 13.10 26.52
CA ARG A 362 16.18 12.44 26.65
C ARG A 362 15.15 13.31 27.37
N VAL A 363 15.57 14.05 28.39
CA VAL A 363 14.71 14.95 29.17
C VAL A 363 14.26 16.15 28.35
N GLY A 364 15.17 16.79 27.61
CA GLY A 364 14.82 17.91 26.73
C GLY A 364 13.87 17.50 25.60
N PHE A 365 14.07 16.29 25.06
CA PHE A 365 13.13 15.71 24.10
C PHE A 365 11.72 15.55 24.69
N ALA A 366 11.60 15.00 25.90
CA ALA A 366 10.31 14.84 26.57
C ALA A 366 9.60 16.20 26.80
N GLN A 367 10.34 17.24 27.17
CA GLN A 367 9.81 18.60 27.35
C GLN A 367 9.31 19.21 26.03
N GLN A 368 10.11 19.15 24.97
CA GLN A 368 9.70 19.68 23.65
C GLN A 368 8.46 18.98 23.10
N LYS A 369 8.36 17.67 23.32
CA LYS A 369 7.19 16.88 22.94
C LYS A 369 5.95 17.28 23.74
N GLN A 370 6.08 17.46 25.06
CA GLN A 370 4.97 17.92 25.90
C GLN A 370 4.48 19.30 25.46
N GLN A 371 5.40 20.21 25.16
CA GLN A 371 5.08 21.54 24.64
C GLN A 371 4.33 21.47 23.29
N LEU A 372 4.80 20.61 22.37
CA LEU A 372 4.12 20.38 21.10
C LEU A 372 2.70 19.84 21.32
N ARG A 373 2.54 18.83 22.18
CA ARG A 373 1.24 18.24 22.50
C ARG A 373 0.27 19.29 23.03
N SER A 374 0.64 20.05 24.05
CA SER A 374 -0.22 21.12 24.58
C SER A 374 -0.59 22.18 23.53
N SER A 375 0.32 22.52 22.62
CA SER A 375 0.00 23.45 21.53
C SER A 375 -0.95 22.87 20.49
N LEU A 376 -0.86 21.56 20.22
CA LEU A 376 -1.77 20.87 19.31
C LEU A 376 -3.16 20.69 19.94
N ASP A 377 -3.23 20.36 21.22
CA ASP A 377 -4.48 20.25 21.99
C ASP A 377 -5.24 21.59 21.93
N ALA A 378 -4.54 22.70 22.21
CA ALA A 378 -5.12 24.05 22.14
C ALA A 378 -5.57 24.45 20.72
N ALA A 379 -4.86 23.99 19.68
CA ALA A 379 -5.26 24.23 18.30
C ALA A 379 -6.51 23.43 17.92
N GLN A 380 -6.62 22.17 18.36
CA GLN A 380 -7.80 21.35 18.13
C GLN A 380 -9.02 21.90 18.87
N GLU A 381 -8.87 22.27 20.15
CA GLU A 381 -9.93 22.89 20.94
C GLU A 381 -10.46 24.16 20.24
N ALA A 382 -9.55 25.01 19.77
CA ALA A 382 -9.92 26.23 19.05
C ALA A 382 -10.70 25.90 17.76
N ALA A 383 -10.24 24.93 16.98
CA ALA A 383 -10.89 24.49 15.75
C ALA A 383 -12.29 23.88 16.00
N ALA A 384 -12.45 23.05 17.03
CA ALA A 384 -13.75 22.49 17.41
C ALA A 384 -14.72 23.59 17.88
N THR A 385 -14.22 24.58 18.61
CA THR A 385 -15.05 25.74 19.00
C THR A 385 -15.48 26.56 17.78
N LEU A 386 -14.59 26.72 16.79
CA LEU A 386 -14.93 27.39 15.53
C LEU A 386 -16.00 26.61 14.76
N ASP A 387 -15.88 25.28 14.68
CA ASP A 387 -16.87 24.42 14.02
C ASP A 387 -18.26 24.56 14.67
N HIS A 388 -18.31 24.53 16.01
CA HIS A 388 -19.55 24.80 16.76
C HIS A 388 -20.09 26.22 16.53
N ALA A 389 -19.23 27.24 16.52
CA ALA A 389 -19.66 28.61 16.25
C ALA A 389 -20.21 28.74 14.82
N TRP A 390 -19.55 28.12 13.85
CA TRP A 390 -19.95 28.12 12.44
C TRP A 390 -21.28 27.40 12.24
N GLY A 391 -21.49 26.26 12.90
CA GLY A 391 -22.74 25.49 12.83
C GLY A 391 -23.96 26.21 13.42
N ARG A 392 -23.77 27.28 14.20
CA ARG A 392 -24.85 28.14 14.71
C ARG A 392 -25.29 29.22 13.73
N LEU A 393 -24.56 29.43 12.63
CA LEU A 393 -24.94 30.43 11.63
C LEU A 393 -26.22 30.03 10.90
N THR A 394 -27.09 31.00 10.71
CA THR A 394 -28.31 30.87 9.91
C THR A 394 -28.22 31.71 8.65
N THR A 395 -29.17 31.57 7.73
CA THR A 395 -29.25 32.43 6.54
C THR A 395 -29.44 33.90 6.89
N GLU A 396 -29.99 34.22 8.06
CA GLU A 396 -30.16 35.60 8.55
C GLU A 396 -28.84 36.24 9.01
N ASP A 397 -27.83 35.43 9.31
CA ASP A 397 -26.50 35.88 9.73
C ASP A 397 -25.58 36.21 8.54
N LEU A 398 -25.98 35.85 7.32
CA LEU A 398 -25.29 36.21 6.08
C LEU A 398 -25.55 37.66 5.69
N LYS A 399 -25.40 38.59 6.64
CA LYS A 399 -25.57 40.02 6.44
C LYS A 399 -24.45 40.82 7.06
N ILE A 400 -24.19 41.99 6.47
CA ILE A 400 -23.22 42.97 6.96
C ILE A 400 -23.93 44.33 6.97
N GLY A 401 -24.17 44.89 8.16
CA GLY A 401 -25.12 45.99 8.32
C GLY A 401 -26.48 45.62 7.72
N ASP A 402 -26.94 46.40 6.75
CA ASP A 402 -28.21 46.18 6.05
C ASP A 402 -28.07 45.36 4.75
N THR A 403 -26.85 44.97 4.37
CA THR A 403 -26.59 44.23 3.12
C THR A 403 -26.62 42.72 3.39
N ALA A 404 -27.58 42.02 2.79
CA ALA A 404 -27.66 40.56 2.84
C ALA A 404 -26.94 39.89 1.65
N PHE A 405 -26.37 38.72 1.89
CA PHE A 405 -25.61 37.93 0.92
C PHE A 405 -26.33 36.60 0.65
N GLY A 406 -26.44 36.22 -0.63
CA GLY A 406 -27.10 34.96 -1.02
C GLY A 406 -26.22 33.71 -0.82
N HIS A 407 -24.90 33.87 -0.78
CA HIS A 407 -23.95 32.76 -0.66
C HIS A 407 -22.82 33.06 0.33
N VAL A 408 -22.43 32.02 1.08
CA VAL A 408 -21.34 32.06 2.05
C VAL A 408 -20.00 32.45 1.41
N ALA A 409 -19.78 32.04 0.15
CA ALA A 409 -18.55 32.34 -0.59
C ALA A 409 -18.33 33.84 -0.83
N ASP A 410 -19.41 34.61 -1.01
CA ASP A 410 -19.37 36.05 -1.21
C ASP A 410 -19.40 36.81 0.12
N TRP A 411 -20.16 36.29 1.09
CA TRP A 411 -20.26 36.85 2.44
C TRP A 411 -18.93 36.79 3.19
N TRP A 412 -18.24 35.64 3.18
CA TRP A 412 -17.07 35.41 4.02
C TRP A 412 -15.91 36.40 3.79
N PRO A 413 -15.49 36.69 2.53
CA PRO A 413 -14.47 37.70 2.28
C PRO A 413 -14.85 39.10 2.78
N ALA A 414 -16.12 39.48 2.64
CA ALA A 414 -16.64 40.77 3.10
C ALA A 414 -16.75 40.84 4.63
N ALA A 415 -17.20 39.75 5.27
CA ALA A 415 -17.35 39.66 6.71
C ALA A 415 -16.01 39.79 7.44
N ARG A 416 -14.93 39.25 6.84
CA ARG A 416 -13.57 39.38 7.38
C ARG A 416 -13.01 40.80 7.41
N GLN A 417 -13.64 41.74 6.72
CA GLN A 417 -13.19 43.13 6.58
C GLN A 417 -14.16 44.14 7.23
N SER A 418 -15.22 43.66 7.87
CA SER A 418 -16.29 44.51 8.40
C SER A 418 -16.44 44.38 9.90
N ASP A 419 -16.76 45.50 10.54
CA ASP A 419 -17.09 45.58 11.97
C ASP A 419 -18.61 45.52 12.23
N LYS A 420 -19.43 45.53 11.17
CA LYS A 420 -20.91 45.53 11.25
C LYS A 420 -21.49 44.13 11.09
N LEU A 421 -20.97 43.17 11.85
CA LEU A 421 -21.40 41.78 11.82
C LEU A 421 -22.57 41.55 12.79
N THR A 422 -23.37 40.51 12.54
CA THR A 422 -24.30 40.01 13.57
C THR A 422 -23.51 39.45 14.75
N PRO A 423 -24.10 39.33 15.96
CA PRO A 423 -23.42 38.72 17.09
C PRO A 423 -22.88 37.30 16.80
N ALA A 424 -23.66 36.47 16.10
CA ALA A 424 -23.23 35.12 15.72
C ALA A 424 -22.08 35.14 14.70
N ALA A 425 -22.13 36.03 13.71
CA ALA A 425 -21.03 36.24 12.77
C ALA A 425 -19.76 36.79 13.46
N GLY A 426 -19.92 37.68 14.44
CA GLY A 426 -18.84 38.20 15.28
C GLY A 426 -18.16 37.11 16.11
N ASP A 427 -18.95 36.23 16.73
CA ASP A 427 -18.47 35.03 17.44
C ASP A 427 -17.62 34.13 16.52
N VAL A 428 -18.11 33.87 15.30
CA VAL A 428 -17.38 33.09 14.30
C VAL A 428 -16.05 33.76 13.94
N MET A 429 -16.05 35.08 13.73
CA MET A 429 -14.82 35.83 13.43
C MET A 429 -13.80 35.78 14.57
N HIS A 430 -14.24 35.92 15.82
CA HIS A 430 -13.38 35.77 16.99
C HIS A 430 -12.80 34.34 17.06
N CYS A 431 -13.64 33.31 16.93
CA CYS A 431 -13.19 31.92 16.94
C CYS A 431 -12.24 31.60 15.79
N PHE A 432 -12.45 32.19 14.61
CA PHE A 432 -11.59 32.04 13.44
C PHE A 432 -10.20 32.62 13.70
N ASN A 433 -10.12 33.86 14.19
CA ASN A 433 -8.84 34.50 14.50
C ASN A 433 -8.07 33.74 15.58
N ARG A 434 -8.76 33.32 16.65
CA ARG A 434 -8.18 32.47 17.70
C ARG A 434 -7.64 31.15 17.14
N THR A 435 -8.42 30.49 16.29
CA THR A 435 -8.03 29.22 15.65
C THR A 435 -6.80 29.41 14.77
N LYS A 436 -6.80 30.46 13.94
CA LYS A 436 -5.66 30.81 13.08
C LYS A 436 -4.37 30.99 13.88
N GLU A 437 -4.40 31.78 14.95
CA GLU A 437 -3.23 32.01 15.80
C GLU A 437 -2.72 30.72 16.46
N ARG A 438 -3.63 29.92 17.02
CA ARG A 438 -3.27 28.64 17.67
C ARG A 438 -2.70 27.63 16.68
N MET A 439 -3.25 27.56 15.46
CA MET A 439 -2.71 26.72 14.39
C MET A 439 -1.32 27.18 13.95
N GLU A 440 -1.08 28.48 13.78
CA GLU A 440 0.24 29.02 13.43
C GLU A 440 1.30 28.71 14.50
N ASN A 441 0.93 28.80 15.78
CA ASN A 441 1.82 28.46 16.89
C ASN A 441 2.14 26.96 16.94
N ALA A 442 1.13 26.10 16.74
CA ALA A 442 1.33 24.66 16.63
C ALA A 442 2.21 24.29 15.43
N GLU A 443 2.02 24.94 14.28
CA GLU A 443 2.81 24.72 13.07
C GLU A 443 4.30 25.05 13.30
N LYS A 444 4.62 26.16 13.98
CA LYS A 444 6.00 26.55 14.31
C LYS A 444 6.72 25.45 15.10
N LEU A 445 6.07 24.86 16.09
CA LEU A 445 6.63 23.75 16.87
C LEU A 445 6.71 22.46 16.05
N LEU A 446 5.70 22.18 15.24
CA LEU A 446 5.64 20.97 14.42
C LEU A 446 6.71 20.92 13.32
N ARG A 447 7.06 22.08 12.75
CA ARG A 447 8.09 22.22 11.69
C ARG A 447 9.45 21.63 12.05
N GLN A 448 9.76 21.45 13.33
CA GLN A 448 10.99 20.81 13.78
C GLN A 448 10.99 19.29 13.54
N TRP A 449 9.82 18.66 13.72
CA TRP A 449 9.64 17.21 13.72
C TRP A 449 9.14 16.64 12.40
N VAL A 450 8.43 17.45 11.61
CA VAL A 450 7.78 17.02 10.37
C VAL A 450 8.27 17.86 9.19
N VAL A 451 8.68 17.18 8.12
CA VAL A 451 8.87 17.79 6.81
C VAL A 451 7.73 17.34 5.91
N ARG A 452 7.04 18.32 5.31
CA ARG A 452 5.89 18.05 4.47
C ARG A 452 5.82 19.01 3.29
N HIS A 453 5.72 18.43 2.11
CA HIS A 453 5.41 19.11 0.87
C HIS A 453 4.05 18.65 0.34
N LEU A 454 3.31 19.59 -0.23
CA LEU A 454 2.06 19.36 -0.92
C LEU A 454 2.29 19.51 -2.42
N LYS A 455 1.56 18.75 -3.23
CA LYS A 455 1.56 18.99 -4.68
C LYS A 455 0.96 20.36 -4.96
N SER A 456 1.44 21.00 -6.03
CA SER A 456 0.80 22.21 -6.54
C SER A 456 -0.69 21.96 -6.76
N ARG A 457 -1.51 22.97 -6.44
CA ARG A 457 -2.95 22.95 -6.70
C ARG A 457 -3.27 22.83 -8.19
N ASN A 458 -2.32 23.14 -9.06
CA ASN A 458 -2.41 22.96 -10.49
C ASN A 458 -1.48 21.84 -11.00
N LEU A 459 -1.73 21.36 -12.21
CA LEU A 459 -0.83 20.43 -12.88
C LEU A 459 0.51 21.12 -13.20
N SER A 460 1.55 20.31 -13.40
CA SER A 460 2.86 20.82 -13.81
C SER A 460 2.82 21.29 -15.26
N ALA A 461 3.80 22.11 -15.66
CA ALA A 461 4.00 22.48 -17.06
C ALA A 461 3.95 21.23 -17.98
N PRO A 462 3.32 21.34 -19.16
CA PRO A 462 2.70 22.54 -19.74
C PRO A 462 1.28 22.87 -19.23
N HIS A 463 0.70 22.06 -18.33
CA HIS A 463 -0.71 22.12 -17.94
C HIS A 463 -0.99 23.00 -16.70
N THR A 464 -0.21 24.06 -16.47
CA THR A 464 -0.29 24.87 -15.23
C THR A 464 -1.61 25.61 -15.01
N ALA A 465 -2.42 25.78 -16.06
CA ALA A 465 -3.76 26.33 -15.98
C ALA A 465 -4.81 25.33 -15.47
N ILE A 466 -4.51 24.03 -15.47
CA ILE A 466 -5.44 22.97 -15.09
C ILE A 466 -5.33 22.71 -13.58
N SER A 467 -6.46 22.81 -12.87
CA SER A 467 -6.52 22.41 -11.45
C SER A 467 -6.23 20.91 -11.33
N ARG A 468 -5.34 20.56 -10.38
CA ARG A 468 -4.97 19.17 -10.10
C ARG A 468 -6.14 18.37 -9.52
N ARG A 469 -7.07 19.03 -8.82
CA ARG A 469 -8.22 18.38 -8.19
C ARG A 469 -9.46 19.22 -8.41
N LEU A 470 -10.44 18.62 -9.06
CA LEU A 470 -11.81 19.12 -9.15
C LEU A 470 -12.70 18.21 -8.29
N ARG A 471 -13.56 18.81 -7.47
CA ARG A 471 -14.47 18.07 -6.58
C ARG A 471 -15.87 18.17 -7.12
N PHE A 472 -16.50 17.01 -7.30
CA PHE A 472 -17.89 16.89 -7.72
C PHE A 472 -18.65 16.16 -6.59
N VAL A 473 -19.29 16.92 -5.70
CA VAL A 473 -20.05 16.41 -4.56
C VAL A 473 -21.52 16.18 -4.96
N GLY A 474 -22.07 15.03 -4.59
CA GLY A 474 -23.49 14.71 -4.76
C GLY A 474 -23.95 14.85 -6.22
N ARG A 475 -24.94 15.72 -6.46
CA ARG A 475 -25.56 15.94 -7.77
C ARG A 475 -24.57 16.40 -8.85
N SER A 476 -23.51 17.11 -8.47
CA SER A 476 -22.50 17.62 -9.41
C SER A 476 -21.65 16.54 -10.11
N ILE A 477 -21.79 15.26 -9.73
CA ILE A 477 -21.19 14.13 -10.47
C ILE A 477 -21.83 13.93 -11.86
N GLN A 478 -23.02 14.48 -12.10
CA GLN A 478 -23.68 14.45 -13.42
C GLN A 478 -22.93 15.34 -14.42
N ILE A 479 -22.95 15.00 -15.71
CA ILE A 479 -22.06 15.60 -16.73
C ILE A 479 -22.43 17.06 -17.06
N ASP A 480 -23.71 17.41 -17.01
CA ASP A 480 -24.23 18.72 -17.44
C ASP A 480 -24.49 19.71 -16.28
N GLN A 481 -24.04 19.39 -15.07
CA GLN A 481 -24.28 20.21 -13.88
C GLN A 481 -23.06 21.08 -13.57
N GLN A 482 -23.29 22.38 -13.38
CA GLN A 482 -22.28 23.24 -12.78
C GLN A 482 -21.97 22.75 -11.36
N PRO A 483 -20.70 22.84 -10.90
CA PRO A 483 -20.29 22.42 -9.57
C PRO A 483 -20.77 23.40 -8.47
N GLU A 484 -22.05 23.79 -8.51
CA GLU A 484 -22.66 24.71 -7.56
C GLU A 484 -23.52 23.94 -6.55
N GLY A 485 -23.08 23.95 -5.29
CA GLY A 485 -23.84 23.46 -4.14
C GLY A 485 -23.53 22.02 -3.69
N GLU A 486 -23.81 21.75 -2.42
CA GLU A 486 -23.65 20.45 -1.76
C GLU A 486 -24.96 19.64 -1.77
N GLN A 487 -25.68 19.63 -2.90
CA GLN A 487 -26.95 18.90 -3.00
C GLN A 487 -26.71 17.40 -3.29
N GLY A 488 -27.50 16.53 -2.65
CA GLY A 488 -27.51 15.10 -2.93
C GLY A 488 -28.06 14.76 -4.33
N ILE A 489 -27.76 13.55 -4.82
CA ILE A 489 -28.37 13.03 -6.05
C ILE A 489 -29.87 12.83 -5.81
N VAL A 490 -30.71 13.38 -6.69
CA VAL A 490 -32.16 13.28 -6.52
C VAL A 490 -32.62 11.84 -6.78
N VAL A 491 -33.39 11.29 -5.84
CA VAL A 491 -34.02 9.97 -5.99
C VAL A 491 -35.42 10.17 -6.58
N GLN A 492 -35.69 9.61 -7.75
CA GLN A 492 -36.94 9.80 -8.49
C GLN A 492 -37.40 8.50 -9.15
N GLY A 493 -38.65 8.49 -9.65
CA GLY A 493 -39.23 7.36 -10.37
C GLY A 493 -39.25 6.08 -9.52
N ASN A 494 -38.94 4.95 -10.14
CA ASN A 494 -38.96 3.64 -9.48
C ASN A 494 -37.94 3.53 -8.33
N ALA A 495 -36.90 4.37 -8.31
CA ALA A 495 -35.92 4.37 -7.22
C ALA A 495 -36.46 5.01 -5.92
N LEU A 496 -37.55 5.78 -5.96
CA LEU A 496 -38.04 6.52 -4.80
C LEU A 496 -38.59 5.60 -3.70
N LEU A 497 -39.44 4.64 -4.05
CA LEU A 497 -40.11 3.76 -3.09
C LEU A 497 -39.10 2.96 -2.24
N PRO A 498 -38.04 2.34 -2.80
CA PRO A 498 -36.99 1.70 -2.01
C PRO A 498 -36.39 2.58 -0.90
N PHE A 499 -36.08 3.84 -1.22
CA PHE A 499 -35.48 4.77 -0.27
C PHE A 499 -36.49 5.24 0.80
N LEU A 500 -37.76 5.45 0.43
CA LEU A 500 -38.81 5.78 1.39
C LEU A 500 -39.07 4.64 2.39
N LEU A 501 -39.07 3.40 1.94
CA LEU A 501 -39.22 2.22 2.80
C LEU A 501 -38.04 2.08 3.77
N ALA A 502 -36.81 2.31 3.30
CA ALA A 502 -35.62 2.28 4.16
C ALA A 502 -35.60 3.42 5.19
N ALA A 503 -36.03 4.62 4.80
CA ALA A 503 -36.18 5.75 5.73
C ALA A 503 -37.21 5.44 6.82
N ARG A 504 -38.35 4.84 6.45
CA ARG A 504 -39.36 4.39 7.42
C ARG A 504 -38.82 3.29 8.33
N ALA A 505 -38.17 2.27 7.79
CA ALA A 505 -37.52 1.22 8.58
C ALA A 505 -36.53 1.80 9.60
N THR A 506 -35.73 2.79 9.20
CA THR A 506 -34.77 3.46 10.09
C THR A 506 -35.47 4.25 11.19
N SER A 507 -36.58 4.93 10.89
CA SER A 507 -37.33 5.70 11.88
C SER A 507 -37.93 4.86 13.01
N HIS A 508 -38.13 3.55 12.78
CA HIS A 508 -38.61 2.61 13.80
C HIS A 508 -37.50 2.10 14.74
N ASN A 509 -36.22 2.38 14.45
CA ASN A 509 -35.07 2.05 15.30
C ASN A 509 -33.98 3.15 15.27
N PRO A 510 -34.29 4.37 15.78
CA PRO A 510 -33.41 5.54 15.65
C PRO A 510 -32.09 5.43 16.43
N GLU A 511 -32.07 4.64 17.50
CA GLU A 511 -30.88 4.39 18.35
C GLU A 511 -29.90 3.36 17.73
N SER A 512 -30.29 2.71 16.63
CA SER A 512 -29.48 1.71 15.95
C SER A 512 -28.83 2.28 14.70
N ARG A 513 -27.54 1.97 14.46
CA ARG A 513 -26.89 2.28 13.19
C ARG A 513 -27.46 1.37 12.10
N PRO A 514 -28.22 1.88 11.11
CA PRO A 514 -28.91 1.04 10.15
C PRO A 514 -27.93 0.61 9.04
N VAL A 515 -27.14 -0.44 9.29
CA VAL A 515 -26.16 -0.97 8.31
C VAL A 515 -26.80 -1.26 6.95
N PHE A 516 -28.08 -1.67 6.93
CA PHE A 516 -28.83 -1.87 5.70
C PHE A 516 -29.07 -0.56 4.92
N ALA A 517 -29.30 0.57 5.61
CA ALA A 517 -29.52 1.86 4.94
C ALA A 517 -28.21 2.42 4.36
N GLU A 518 -27.08 2.17 5.02
CA GLU A 518 -25.74 2.44 4.47
C GLU A 518 -25.46 1.58 3.23
N GLY A 519 -25.83 0.29 3.29
CA GLY A 519 -25.82 -0.62 2.16
C GLY A 519 -26.64 -0.09 0.99
N LEU A 520 -27.90 0.29 1.25
CA LEU A 520 -28.82 0.82 0.23
C LEU A 520 -28.32 2.11 -0.40
N ALA A 521 -27.78 3.06 0.38
CA ALA A 521 -27.19 4.28 -0.15
C ALA A 521 -25.95 4.00 -1.04
N SER A 522 -25.34 2.82 -0.91
CA SER A 522 -24.22 2.39 -1.74
C SER A 522 -24.69 1.72 -3.03
N SER A 523 -25.47 0.65 -2.94
CA SER A 523 -26.08 -0.09 -4.05
C SER A 523 -27.19 -1.02 -3.54
N TYR A 524 -28.08 -1.46 -4.43
CA TYR A 524 -29.10 -2.45 -4.08
C TYR A 524 -28.48 -3.79 -3.68
N GLU A 525 -27.37 -4.17 -4.28
CA GLU A 525 -26.65 -5.42 -4.01
C GLU A 525 -25.90 -5.38 -2.68
N ALA A 526 -25.37 -4.22 -2.29
CA ALA A 526 -24.83 -4.02 -0.95
C ALA A 526 -25.93 -4.11 0.11
N PHE A 527 -27.13 -3.58 -0.16
CA PHE A 527 -28.29 -3.78 0.71
C PHE A 527 -28.64 -5.27 0.87
N LEU A 528 -28.76 -6.03 -0.22
CA LEU A 528 -29.07 -7.46 -0.15
C LEU A 528 -27.98 -8.26 0.60
N HIS A 529 -26.71 -7.94 0.36
CA HIS A 529 -25.58 -8.62 0.99
C HIS A 529 -25.43 -8.29 2.49
N THR A 530 -25.64 -7.04 2.90
CA THR A 530 -25.63 -6.65 4.32
C THR A 530 -26.74 -7.34 5.10
N ARG A 531 -27.85 -7.67 4.44
CA ARG A 531 -28.98 -8.39 5.04
C ARG A 531 -28.76 -9.90 5.13
N SER A 532 -28.20 -10.55 4.12
CA SER A 532 -27.99 -12.01 4.15
C SER A 532 -26.99 -12.44 5.23
N ASN A 533 -26.00 -11.58 5.54
CA ASN A 533 -24.90 -11.90 6.44
C ASN A 533 -24.97 -11.17 7.81
N ASN A 534 -26.07 -10.50 8.15
CA ASN A 534 -26.18 -9.65 9.36
C ASN A 534 -24.98 -8.67 9.53
N GLY A 535 -24.46 -8.12 8.44
CA GLY A 535 -23.28 -7.23 8.42
C GLY A 535 -21.91 -7.91 8.46
N ALA A 536 -21.80 -9.19 8.82
CA ALA A 536 -20.51 -9.88 8.93
C ALA A 536 -19.85 -10.10 7.55
N GLY A 537 -18.60 -9.62 7.39
CA GLY A 537 -17.82 -9.80 6.16
C GLY A 537 -18.36 -9.05 4.93
N SER A 538 -19.16 -8.00 5.14
CA SER A 538 -19.74 -7.19 4.05
C SER A 538 -18.79 -6.09 3.54
N THR A 539 -17.85 -5.66 4.37
CA THR A 539 -16.81 -4.66 4.09
C THR A 539 -15.43 -5.31 3.95
N ASP A 540 -14.47 -4.59 3.37
CA ASP A 540 -13.08 -5.06 3.36
C ASP A 540 -12.54 -5.12 4.80
N GLY A 541 -11.65 -6.09 5.09
CA GLY A 541 -11.26 -6.53 6.44
C GLY A 541 -10.52 -5.53 7.35
N ASP A 542 -10.53 -4.25 7.02
CA ASP A 542 -9.92 -3.15 7.79
C ASP A 542 -10.94 -2.38 8.67
N ASP A 543 -12.24 -2.72 8.63
CA ASP A 543 -13.29 -2.06 9.40
C ASP A 543 -13.62 -2.78 10.73
N ASP A 544 -14.07 -2.01 11.74
CA ASP A 544 -14.55 -2.54 13.02
C ASP A 544 -15.78 -3.47 12.81
N PRO A 545 -15.86 -4.62 13.51
CA PRO A 545 -16.97 -5.54 13.38
C PRO A 545 -18.28 -4.88 13.81
N SER A 546 -19.27 -4.83 12.90
CA SER A 546 -20.60 -4.29 13.18
C SER A 546 -21.33 -5.14 14.23
N HIS A 547 -21.87 -4.51 15.27
CA HIS A 547 -22.75 -5.19 16.23
C HIS A 547 -24.10 -5.54 15.58
N PRO A 548 -24.63 -6.77 15.78
CA PRO A 548 -25.93 -7.14 15.26
C PRO A 548 -27.04 -6.34 15.94
N VAL A 549 -27.88 -5.69 15.14
CA VAL A 549 -29.02 -4.90 15.61
C VAL A 549 -30.23 -5.81 15.84
N SER A 550 -30.95 -5.60 16.95
CA SER A 550 -32.25 -6.21 17.23
C SER A 550 -33.33 -5.63 16.30
N ILE A 551 -33.90 -6.45 15.41
CA ILE A 551 -34.92 -6.04 14.43
C ILE A 551 -36.34 -6.39 14.92
N ASN A 552 -37.20 -5.40 15.15
CA ASN A 552 -38.63 -5.59 15.47
C ASN A 552 -39.44 -6.03 14.25
N ASP A 553 -40.68 -6.51 14.48
CA ASP A 553 -41.53 -7.10 13.44
C ASP A 553 -41.93 -6.08 12.36
N GLU A 554 -42.14 -4.82 12.74
CA GLU A 554 -42.45 -3.72 11.82
C GLU A 554 -41.27 -3.42 10.89
N THR A 555 -40.04 -3.33 11.42
CA THR A 555 -38.83 -3.14 10.60
C THR A 555 -38.63 -4.34 9.68
N ARG A 556 -38.90 -5.56 10.15
CA ARG A 556 -38.82 -6.78 9.33
C ARG A 556 -39.78 -6.73 8.13
N TRP A 557 -40.98 -6.19 8.32
CA TRP A 557 -41.96 -6.01 7.23
C TRP A 557 -41.45 -5.02 6.17
N TYR A 558 -40.95 -3.84 6.58
CA TYR A 558 -40.43 -2.86 5.62
C TYR A 558 -39.24 -3.41 4.84
N LEU A 559 -38.33 -4.11 5.52
CA LEU A 559 -37.17 -4.72 4.88
C LEU A 559 -37.61 -5.82 3.90
N SER A 560 -38.52 -6.73 4.27
CA SER A 560 -38.96 -7.80 3.36
C SER A 560 -39.65 -7.25 2.11
N HIS A 561 -40.43 -6.17 2.25
CA HIS A 561 -41.05 -5.50 1.12
C HIS A 561 -40.01 -4.80 0.22
N LEU A 562 -39.01 -4.15 0.83
CA LEU A 562 -37.88 -3.55 0.12
C LEU A 562 -37.08 -4.57 -0.71
N GLU A 563 -36.78 -5.74 -0.13
CA GLU A 563 -36.10 -6.83 -0.84
C GLU A 563 -36.93 -7.35 -1.99
N SER A 564 -38.23 -7.60 -1.78
CA SER A 564 -39.15 -8.01 -2.84
C SER A 564 -39.15 -7.03 -4.01
N LEU A 565 -39.14 -5.72 -3.75
CA LEU A 565 -39.08 -4.70 -4.80
C LEU A 565 -37.76 -4.73 -5.59
N ILE A 566 -36.65 -4.95 -4.90
CA ILE A 566 -35.32 -5.01 -5.51
C ILE A 566 -35.13 -6.31 -6.31
N THR A 567 -35.66 -7.46 -5.85
CA THR A 567 -35.50 -8.75 -6.53
C THR A 567 -36.55 -9.02 -7.60
N ASN A 568 -37.79 -8.52 -7.45
CA ASN A 568 -38.88 -8.76 -8.40
C ASN A 568 -39.00 -7.69 -9.49
N GLY A 569 -38.47 -6.49 -9.26
CA GLY A 569 -38.12 -5.60 -10.36
C GLY A 569 -36.91 -6.22 -11.05
N GLY A 570 -37.10 -6.85 -12.22
CA GLY A 570 -35.98 -7.39 -12.99
C GLY A 570 -34.83 -6.37 -13.03
N SER A 571 -33.58 -6.84 -12.99
CA SER A 571 -32.36 -6.04 -12.78
C SER A 571 -32.13 -4.87 -13.76
N ASP A 572 -33.03 -4.68 -14.73
CA ASP A 572 -33.02 -3.61 -15.72
C ASP A 572 -34.05 -2.49 -15.46
N ASP A 573 -35.06 -2.66 -14.59
CA ASP A 573 -36.18 -1.69 -14.46
C ASP A 573 -36.04 -0.67 -13.31
N VAL A 574 -35.14 -0.93 -12.34
CA VAL A 574 -34.87 0.00 -11.24
C VAL A 574 -33.37 0.29 -11.15
N HIS A 575 -32.97 1.42 -11.73
CA HIS A 575 -31.58 1.86 -11.69
C HIS A 575 -31.25 2.59 -10.39
N HIS A 576 -30.20 2.15 -9.70
CA HIS A 576 -29.73 2.82 -8.49
C HIS A 576 -29.08 4.18 -8.83
N PRO A 577 -29.60 5.33 -8.33
CA PRO A 577 -29.19 6.66 -8.79
C PRO A 577 -27.68 6.93 -8.72
N LYS A 578 -27.03 6.50 -7.62
CA LYS A 578 -25.58 6.64 -7.43
C LYS A 578 -24.78 5.79 -8.41
N ILE A 579 -25.23 4.55 -8.69
CA ILE A 579 -24.53 3.64 -9.61
C ILE A 579 -24.62 4.22 -11.02
N THR A 580 -25.82 4.61 -11.46
CA THR A 580 -26.03 5.23 -12.77
C THR A 580 -25.15 6.46 -12.98
N ALA A 581 -25.15 7.40 -12.03
CA ALA A 581 -24.36 8.61 -12.14
C ALA A 581 -22.83 8.32 -12.15
N THR A 582 -22.39 7.33 -11.37
CA THR A 582 -20.99 6.89 -11.35
C THR A 582 -20.60 6.24 -12.69
N VAL A 583 -21.42 5.33 -13.22
CA VAL A 583 -21.18 4.66 -14.51
C VAL A 583 -21.10 5.69 -15.64
N GLN A 584 -22.04 6.62 -15.72
CA GLN A 584 -22.04 7.68 -16.73
C GLN A 584 -20.76 8.51 -16.68
N ARG A 585 -20.32 8.91 -15.48
CA ARG A 585 -19.08 9.67 -15.32
C ARG A 585 -17.85 8.86 -15.70
N VAL A 586 -17.78 7.57 -15.34
CA VAL A 586 -16.67 6.69 -15.73
C VAL A 586 -16.60 6.53 -17.25
N VAL A 587 -17.75 6.35 -17.92
CA VAL A 587 -17.80 6.25 -19.38
C VAL A 587 -17.36 7.56 -20.05
N ASP A 588 -17.73 8.72 -19.52
CA ASP A 588 -17.23 10.03 -20.00
C ASP A 588 -15.71 10.17 -19.84
N ILE A 589 -15.15 9.78 -18.70
CA ILE A 589 -13.69 9.75 -18.47
C ILE A 589 -13.02 8.79 -19.46
N TRP A 590 -13.57 7.59 -19.64
CA TRP A 590 -13.06 6.60 -20.60
C TRP A 590 -13.12 7.13 -22.03
N ARG A 591 -14.21 7.79 -22.43
CA ARG A 591 -14.35 8.42 -23.77
C ARG A 591 -13.17 9.36 -24.03
N ARG A 592 -12.80 10.20 -23.06
CA ARG A 592 -11.66 11.14 -23.11
C ARG A 592 -10.28 10.48 -23.01
N GLY A 593 -10.18 9.15 -23.02
CA GLY A 593 -8.90 8.44 -22.95
C GLY A 593 -8.22 8.50 -21.58
N GLU A 594 -8.95 8.91 -20.55
CA GLU A 594 -8.44 9.04 -19.19
C GLU A 594 -8.64 7.75 -18.36
N LYS A 595 -7.76 7.52 -17.38
CA LYS A 595 -7.89 6.39 -16.44
C LYS A 595 -8.85 6.77 -15.30
N ALA A 596 -9.85 5.94 -15.05
CA ALA A 596 -10.76 6.07 -13.92
C ALA A 596 -10.43 5.08 -12.80
N VAL A 597 -10.44 5.54 -11.54
CA VAL A 597 -10.36 4.69 -10.35
C VAL A 597 -11.56 4.99 -9.47
N VAL A 598 -12.36 3.95 -9.17
CA VAL A 598 -13.56 4.07 -8.36
C VAL A 598 -13.34 3.37 -7.03
N PHE A 599 -13.43 4.13 -5.94
CA PHE A 599 -13.41 3.59 -4.58
C PHE A 599 -14.84 3.36 -4.11
N CYS A 600 -15.13 2.17 -3.59
CA CYS A 600 -16.41 1.82 -2.99
C CYS A 600 -16.19 1.10 -1.66
N HIS A 601 -17.10 1.31 -0.71
CA HIS A 601 -17.00 0.74 0.63
C HIS A 601 -17.34 -0.76 0.68
N TYR A 602 -18.33 -1.21 -0.10
CA TYR A 602 -18.77 -2.60 -0.12
C TYR A 602 -18.26 -3.33 -1.35
N VAL A 603 -17.81 -4.58 -1.16
CA VAL A 603 -17.39 -5.48 -2.25
C VAL A 603 -18.52 -5.69 -3.27
N ALA A 604 -19.76 -5.85 -2.80
CA ALA A 604 -20.93 -6.02 -3.66
C ALA A 604 -21.16 -4.81 -4.60
N THR A 605 -20.99 -3.59 -4.09
CA THR A 605 -21.05 -2.37 -4.91
C THR A 605 -19.97 -2.39 -6.00
N GLY A 606 -18.74 -2.82 -5.67
CA GLY A 606 -17.64 -2.91 -6.62
C GLY A 606 -17.91 -3.89 -7.76
N ARG A 607 -18.51 -5.06 -7.46
CA ARG A 607 -18.93 -6.07 -8.45
C ARG A 607 -19.95 -5.51 -9.45
N VAL A 608 -20.98 -4.85 -8.93
CA VAL A 608 -22.05 -4.26 -9.76
C VAL A 608 -21.51 -3.13 -10.63
N LEU A 609 -20.64 -2.29 -10.08
CA LEU A 609 -19.96 -1.26 -10.85
C LEU A 609 -19.11 -1.88 -11.98
N ARG A 610 -18.35 -2.95 -11.71
CA ARG A 610 -17.58 -3.66 -12.74
C ARG A 610 -18.47 -4.12 -13.90
N GLN A 611 -19.60 -4.75 -13.59
CA GLN A 611 -20.54 -5.23 -14.61
C GLN A 611 -21.18 -4.05 -15.37
N LYS A 612 -21.78 -3.08 -14.66
CA LYS A 612 -22.50 -1.98 -15.32
C LYS A 612 -21.57 -1.04 -16.11
N ILE A 613 -20.32 -0.84 -15.67
CA ILE A 613 -19.29 -0.12 -16.43
C ILE A 613 -18.92 -0.91 -17.69
N THR A 614 -18.74 -2.23 -17.56
CA THR A 614 -18.48 -3.12 -18.70
C THR A 614 -19.58 -2.97 -19.75
N ASP A 615 -20.83 -3.16 -19.35
CA ASP A 615 -22.00 -3.10 -20.24
C ASP A 615 -22.09 -1.74 -20.93
N ALA A 616 -21.87 -0.65 -20.17
CA ALA A 616 -21.96 0.70 -20.69
C ALA A 616 -20.82 1.05 -21.67
N ILE A 617 -19.58 0.60 -21.42
CA ILE A 617 -18.48 0.76 -22.37
C ILE A 617 -18.76 -0.06 -23.64
N GLN A 618 -19.26 -1.28 -23.51
CA GLN A 618 -19.60 -2.12 -24.66
C GLN A 618 -20.71 -1.47 -25.50
N ALA A 619 -21.79 -1.01 -24.88
CA ALA A 619 -22.86 -0.29 -25.56
C ALA A 619 -22.33 0.94 -26.30
N GLU A 620 -21.38 1.66 -25.71
CA GLU A 620 -20.76 2.82 -26.35
C GLU A 620 -19.88 2.44 -27.55
N VAL A 621 -19.08 1.37 -27.44
CA VAL A 621 -18.30 0.83 -28.57
C VAL A 621 -19.23 0.44 -29.72
N LEU A 622 -20.33 -0.26 -29.41
CA LEU A 622 -21.31 -0.66 -30.42
C LEU A 622 -22.02 0.54 -31.06
N ARG A 623 -22.34 1.58 -30.28
CA ARG A 623 -22.94 2.82 -30.79
C ARG A 623 -22.01 3.53 -31.78
N ILE A 624 -20.74 3.74 -31.42
CA ILE A 624 -19.76 4.38 -32.30
C ILE A 624 -19.50 3.50 -33.53
N GLY A 625 -19.42 2.18 -33.35
CA GLY A 625 -19.26 1.22 -34.43
C GLY A 625 -20.44 1.25 -35.40
N ALA A 626 -21.68 1.33 -34.91
CA ALA A 626 -22.89 1.43 -35.73
C ALA A 626 -22.86 2.68 -36.61
N GLU A 627 -22.47 3.83 -36.03
CA GLU A 627 -22.34 5.10 -36.75
C GLU A 627 -21.28 5.03 -37.86
N LYS A 628 -20.10 4.46 -37.56
CA LYS A 628 -18.98 4.38 -38.52
C LYS A 628 -19.17 3.33 -39.61
N LEU A 629 -19.74 2.17 -39.25
CA LEU A 629 -19.99 1.07 -40.18
C LEU A 629 -21.30 1.24 -40.95
N ASN A 630 -22.17 2.15 -40.52
CA ASN A 630 -23.54 2.29 -41.01
C ASN A 630 -24.31 0.97 -40.92
N LEU A 631 -24.22 0.30 -39.77
CA LEU A 631 -24.86 -1.00 -39.50
C LEU A 631 -25.75 -0.93 -38.25
N PRO A 632 -26.79 -1.77 -38.16
CA PRO A 632 -27.53 -2.01 -36.93
C PRO A 632 -26.62 -2.50 -35.79
N THR A 633 -26.87 -2.02 -34.56
CA THR A 633 -26.04 -2.26 -33.37
C THR A 633 -25.81 -3.75 -33.06
N ASP A 634 -26.80 -4.61 -33.35
CA ASP A 634 -26.75 -6.06 -33.16
C ASP A 634 -25.75 -6.77 -34.09
N GLN A 635 -25.40 -6.16 -35.22
CA GLN A 635 -24.43 -6.71 -36.19
C GLN A 635 -23.01 -6.16 -36.00
N VAL A 636 -22.86 -5.03 -35.31
CA VAL A 636 -21.57 -4.33 -35.13
C VAL A 636 -20.54 -5.19 -34.41
N ALA A 637 -20.95 -5.94 -33.37
CA ALA A 637 -20.05 -6.79 -32.59
C ALA A 637 -19.32 -7.82 -33.46
N ALA A 638 -20.08 -8.55 -34.29
CA ALA A 638 -19.56 -9.56 -35.19
C ALA A 638 -18.63 -8.92 -36.24
N GLU A 639 -18.99 -7.73 -36.73
CA GLU A 639 -18.16 -7.05 -37.73
C GLU A 639 -16.83 -6.55 -37.17
N LEU A 640 -16.82 -5.96 -35.98
CA LEU A 640 -15.59 -5.54 -35.33
C LEU A 640 -14.66 -6.73 -35.03
N ASP A 641 -15.23 -7.88 -34.70
CA ASP A 641 -14.47 -9.13 -34.52
C ASP A 641 -13.84 -9.62 -35.85
N LEU A 642 -14.60 -9.58 -36.96
CA LEU A 642 -14.08 -9.91 -38.30
C LEU A 642 -12.94 -8.97 -38.72
N ILE A 643 -13.09 -7.67 -38.50
CA ILE A 643 -12.03 -6.68 -38.75
C ILE A 643 -10.81 -6.97 -37.87
N GLY A 644 -11.01 -7.25 -36.59
CA GLY A 644 -9.94 -7.58 -35.65
C GLY A 644 -9.16 -8.84 -36.05
N LYS A 645 -9.84 -9.87 -36.57
CA LYS A 645 -9.21 -11.11 -37.07
C LYS A 645 -8.24 -10.88 -38.24
N ARG A 646 -8.48 -9.86 -39.08
CA ARG A 646 -7.57 -9.47 -40.18
C ARG A 646 -6.19 -9.02 -39.72
N PHE A 647 -6.01 -8.68 -38.44
CA PHE A 647 -4.70 -8.37 -37.86
C PHE A 647 -3.88 -9.64 -37.54
N PHE A 648 -4.47 -10.84 -37.57
CA PHE A 648 -3.72 -12.09 -37.39
C PHE A 648 -3.43 -12.84 -38.69
N ASP A 649 -4.14 -12.51 -39.76
CA ASP A 649 -3.87 -13.05 -41.09
C ASP A 649 -2.56 -12.46 -41.65
N GLU A 650 -1.57 -13.32 -41.93
CA GLU A 650 -0.21 -12.95 -42.42
C GLU A 650 -0.25 -12.19 -43.75
N ASP A 651 -1.19 -12.57 -44.62
CA ASP A 651 -1.28 -12.01 -45.97
C ASP A 651 -2.04 -10.68 -46.00
N SER A 652 -2.80 -10.41 -44.94
CA SER A 652 -3.66 -9.24 -44.80
C SER A 652 -2.87 -7.92 -44.91
N PRO A 653 -3.26 -7.01 -45.82
CA PRO A 653 -2.59 -5.72 -45.98
C PRO A 653 -2.56 -4.87 -44.70
N ILE A 654 -3.59 -4.94 -43.86
CA ILE A 654 -3.65 -4.16 -42.61
C ILE A 654 -2.67 -4.68 -41.56
N ARG A 655 -2.46 -6.01 -41.47
CA ARG A 655 -1.47 -6.60 -40.57
C ARG A 655 -0.08 -6.15 -40.97
N ARG A 656 0.30 -6.33 -42.24
CA ARG A 656 1.63 -5.94 -42.74
C ARG A 656 1.91 -4.45 -42.53
N ALA A 657 0.91 -3.60 -42.73
CA ALA A 657 1.02 -2.17 -42.44
C ALA A 657 1.19 -1.86 -40.94
N CYS A 658 0.41 -2.52 -40.08
CA CYS A 658 0.52 -2.36 -38.63
C CYS A 658 1.90 -2.80 -38.11
N ASP A 659 2.39 -3.96 -38.57
CA ASP A 659 3.71 -4.48 -38.20
C ASP A 659 4.83 -3.56 -38.72
N ALA A 660 4.75 -3.06 -39.95
CA ALA A 660 5.73 -2.13 -40.52
C ALA A 660 5.83 -0.81 -39.72
N GLU A 661 4.69 -0.19 -39.38
CA GLU A 661 4.66 1.03 -38.57
C GLU A 661 5.13 0.77 -37.13
N ALA A 662 4.77 -0.37 -36.54
CA ALA A 662 5.26 -0.76 -35.21
C ALA A 662 6.79 -0.97 -35.21
N ILE A 663 7.34 -1.63 -36.24
CA ILE A 663 8.79 -1.79 -36.44
C ILE A 663 9.46 -0.42 -36.53
N GLU A 664 8.93 0.48 -37.37
CA GLU A 664 9.49 1.83 -37.52
C GLU A 664 9.51 2.58 -36.20
N LEU A 665 8.40 2.55 -35.44
CA LEU A 665 8.31 3.20 -34.14
C LEU A 665 9.28 2.60 -33.12
N VAL A 666 9.35 1.27 -32.99
CA VAL A 666 10.24 0.59 -32.03
C VAL A 666 11.71 0.78 -32.40
N SER A 667 12.05 0.85 -33.69
CA SER A 667 13.43 1.06 -34.16
C SER A 667 14.05 2.38 -33.70
N GLN A 668 13.23 3.37 -33.36
CA GLN A 668 13.66 4.65 -32.78
C GLN A 668 14.21 4.50 -31.35
N TYR A 669 14.04 3.33 -30.73
CA TYR A 669 14.42 3.03 -29.35
C TYR A 669 15.36 1.82 -29.29
N PRO A 670 16.68 2.00 -29.49
CA PRO A 670 17.65 0.90 -29.50
C PRO A 670 17.65 0.03 -28.24
N ALA A 671 17.28 0.62 -27.09
CA ALA A 671 17.19 -0.10 -25.82
C ALA A 671 16.06 -1.15 -25.75
N LEU A 672 15.20 -1.23 -26.76
CA LEU A 672 14.07 -2.15 -26.85
C LEU A 672 14.29 -3.26 -27.90
N SER A 673 15.45 -3.30 -28.58
CA SER A 673 15.69 -4.23 -29.69
C SER A 673 15.54 -5.70 -29.32
N GLU A 674 15.96 -6.08 -28.11
CA GLU A 674 15.88 -7.46 -27.62
C GLU A 674 14.44 -7.97 -27.46
N ARG A 675 13.48 -7.05 -27.30
CA ARG A 675 12.04 -7.36 -27.13
C ARG A 675 11.20 -6.78 -28.26
N GLN A 676 11.80 -6.52 -29.43
CA GLN A 676 11.12 -5.89 -30.56
C GLN A 676 9.89 -6.68 -31.01
N ASP A 677 10.03 -7.99 -31.21
CA ASP A 677 8.94 -8.86 -31.67
C ASP A 677 7.76 -8.87 -30.67
N ASP A 678 8.07 -8.89 -29.38
CA ASP A 678 7.08 -8.85 -28.31
C ASP A 678 6.33 -7.52 -28.30
N LEU A 679 7.03 -6.40 -28.54
CA LEU A 679 6.41 -5.08 -28.61
C LEU A 679 5.52 -4.93 -29.85
N ILE A 680 5.94 -5.45 -31.00
CA ILE A 680 5.11 -5.46 -32.22
C ILE A 680 3.85 -6.28 -31.98
N GLU A 681 3.97 -7.45 -31.36
CA GLU A 681 2.83 -8.28 -30.97
C GLU A 681 1.90 -7.54 -30.01
N ILE A 682 2.43 -6.87 -28.99
CA ILE A 682 1.66 -6.05 -28.04
C ILE A 682 0.89 -4.94 -28.76
N VAL A 683 1.55 -4.17 -29.63
CA VAL A 683 0.91 -3.08 -30.39
C VAL A 683 -0.23 -3.64 -31.23
N ARG A 684 0.04 -4.67 -32.03
CA ARG A 684 -0.96 -5.30 -32.90
C ARG A 684 -2.16 -5.82 -32.13
N ARG A 685 -1.93 -6.49 -30.99
CA ARG A 685 -2.99 -7.01 -30.12
C ARG A 685 -3.88 -5.92 -29.53
N ASN A 686 -3.32 -4.77 -29.17
CA ASN A 686 -4.12 -3.66 -28.63
C ASN A 686 -4.88 -2.90 -29.72
N VAL A 687 -4.23 -2.61 -30.86
CA VAL A 687 -4.82 -1.85 -31.97
C VAL A 687 -6.03 -2.55 -32.59
N ARG A 688 -6.03 -3.89 -32.64
CA ARG A 688 -7.16 -4.67 -33.18
C ARG A 688 -8.41 -4.69 -32.29
N THR A 689 -8.33 -4.22 -31.04
CA THR A 689 -9.49 -4.28 -30.14
C THR A 689 -10.62 -3.40 -30.65
N PRO A 690 -11.90 -3.79 -30.49
CA PRO A 690 -13.07 -2.97 -30.81
C PRO A 690 -12.96 -1.53 -30.30
N SER A 691 -12.44 -1.34 -29.08
CA SER A 691 -12.21 0.00 -28.51
C SER A 691 -11.22 0.84 -29.33
N PHE A 692 -10.09 0.28 -29.78
CA PHE A 692 -9.13 1.02 -30.61
C PHE A 692 -9.65 1.20 -32.03
N LEU A 693 -10.30 0.17 -32.60
CA LEU A 693 -10.92 0.22 -33.91
C LEU A 693 -11.93 1.38 -34.01
N VAL A 694 -12.90 1.45 -33.10
CA VAL A 694 -13.92 2.51 -33.14
C VAL A 694 -13.37 3.89 -32.78
N ARG A 695 -12.23 3.99 -32.10
CA ARG A 695 -11.59 5.28 -31.81
C ARG A 695 -10.82 5.83 -33.00
N TYR A 696 -9.91 5.04 -33.54
CA TYR A 696 -8.88 5.54 -34.46
C TYR A 696 -9.15 5.25 -35.93
N PHE A 697 -9.93 4.22 -36.25
CA PHE A 697 -10.21 3.83 -37.64
C PHE A 697 -11.54 4.42 -38.13
N SER A 698 -11.61 4.68 -39.44
CA SER A 698 -12.87 5.03 -40.12
C SER A 698 -13.77 3.82 -40.38
N LEU A 699 -13.23 2.60 -40.23
CA LEU A 699 -13.93 1.30 -40.36
C LEU A 699 -14.52 0.97 -41.75
N ASP A 700 -14.01 1.58 -42.81
CA ASP A 700 -14.37 1.20 -44.19
C ASP A 700 -13.74 -0.16 -44.57
N ARG A 701 -14.59 -1.19 -44.76
CA ARG A 701 -14.17 -2.59 -44.99
C ARG A 701 -13.28 -2.76 -46.22
N GLU A 702 -13.54 -2.00 -47.28
CA GLU A 702 -12.83 -2.12 -48.56
C GLU A 702 -11.46 -1.45 -48.55
N ARG A 703 -11.16 -0.64 -47.51
CA ARG A 703 -9.95 0.20 -47.43
C ARG A 703 -9.04 -0.08 -46.24
N LEU A 704 -9.24 -1.17 -45.49
CA LEU A 704 -8.32 -1.61 -44.43
C LEU A 704 -6.98 -2.10 -45.02
N ASN A 705 -6.14 -1.15 -45.42
CA ASN A 705 -4.83 -1.31 -46.03
C ASN A 705 -3.83 -0.34 -45.37
N ALA A 706 -2.64 -0.18 -45.97
CA ALA A 706 -1.60 0.71 -45.43
C ALA A 706 -2.06 2.17 -45.24
N ALA A 707 -2.90 2.69 -46.15
CA ALA A 707 -3.42 4.05 -46.03
C ALA A 707 -4.35 4.20 -44.82
N ALA A 708 -5.19 3.19 -44.54
CA ALA A 708 -6.04 3.20 -43.35
C ALA A 708 -5.24 3.11 -42.04
N MET A 709 -4.14 2.33 -42.01
CA MET A 709 -3.26 2.29 -40.84
C MET A 709 -2.58 3.64 -40.60
N SER A 710 -2.03 4.24 -41.66
CA SER A 710 -1.38 5.55 -41.59
C SER A 710 -2.36 6.64 -41.15
N ALA A 711 -3.58 6.64 -41.69
CA ALA A 711 -4.64 7.53 -41.24
C ALA A 711 -5.00 7.31 -39.76
N ALA A 712 -5.17 6.05 -39.33
CA ALA A 712 -5.49 5.73 -37.94
C ALA A 712 -4.40 6.17 -36.95
N LEU A 713 -3.13 6.16 -37.36
CA LEU A 713 -2.01 6.65 -36.55
C LEU A 713 -2.08 8.16 -36.29
N GLU A 714 -2.65 8.93 -37.22
CA GLU A 714 -2.79 10.38 -37.14
C GLU A 714 -4.17 10.84 -36.66
N THR A 715 -5.16 9.94 -36.57
CA THR A 715 -6.48 10.24 -36.00
C THR A 715 -6.36 10.54 -34.50
N PRO A 716 -6.79 11.72 -34.03
CA PRO A 716 -6.90 11.99 -32.60
C PRO A 716 -8.18 11.34 -32.03
N ASP A 717 -8.10 10.81 -30.81
CA ASP A 717 -9.31 10.44 -30.06
C ASP A 717 -9.88 11.66 -29.29
N LEU A 718 -10.88 11.43 -28.44
CA LEU A 718 -11.49 12.52 -27.65
C LEU A 718 -10.55 13.13 -26.60
N SER A 719 -9.39 12.52 -26.33
CA SER A 719 -8.32 13.15 -25.54
C SER A 719 -7.50 14.15 -26.35
N GLY A 720 -7.67 14.20 -27.67
CA GLY A 720 -6.83 14.96 -28.59
C GLY A 720 -5.47 14.31 -28.90
N LEU A 721 -5.19 13.10 -28.39
CA LEU A 721 -3.96 12.37 -28.70
C LEU A 721 -4.16 11.47 -29.91
N THR A 722 -3.16 11.44 -30.78
CA THR A 722 -3.13 10.50 -31.90
C THR A 722 -2.64 9.13 -31.45
N LEU A 723 -3.04 8.05 -32.14
CA LEU A 723 -2.55 6.70 -31.84
C LEU A 723 -1.01 6.64 -31.89
N ARG A 724 -0.37 7.36 -32.84
CA ARG A 724 1.09 7.47 -32.92
C ARG A 724 1.68 8.11 -31.66
N GLN A 725 1.06 9.16 -31.13
CA GLN A 725 1.51 9.79 -29.88
C GLN A 725 1.36 8.86 -28.68
N VAL A 726 0.25 8.12 -28.57
CA VAL A 726 0.02 7.14 -27.50
C VAL A 726 1.11 6.05 -27.52
N LEU A 727 1.40 5.47 -28.69
CA LEU A 727 2.44 4.46 -28.84
C LEU A 727 3.84 5.01 -28.51
N LYS A 728 4.18 6.22 -28.99
CA LYS A 728 5.45 6.88 -28.66
C LYS A 728 5.58 7.14 -27.16
N GLN A 729 4.53 7.59 -26.49
CA GLN A 729 4.54 7.81 -25.04
C GLN A 729 4.79 6.51 -24.28
N PHE A 730 4.19 5.39 -24.71
CA PHE A 730 4.44 4.07 -24.13
C PHE A 730 5.89 3.61 -24.29
N LEU A 731 6.45 3.71 -25.50
CA LEU A 731 7.85 3.33 -25.77
C LEU A 731 8.84 4.23 -25.01
N THR A 732 8.61 5.55 -25.00
CA THR A 732 9.40 6.50 -24.21
C THR A 732 9.31 6.19 -22.71
N PHE A 733 8.15 5.80 -22.20
CA PHE A 733 7.98 5.37 -20.81
C PHE A 733 8.89 4.17 -20.47
N LEU A 734 8.89 3.13 -21.32
CA LEU A 734 9.72 1.93 -21.11
C LEU A 734 11.23 2.23 -21.12
N VAL A 735 11.66 3.22 -21.90
CA VAL A 735 13.08 3.58 -22.02
C VAL A 735 13.53 4.56 -20.94
N GLU A 736 12.79 5.64 -20.74
CA GLU A 736 13.20 6.76 -19.89
C GLU A 736 12.79 6.59 -18.43
N ARG A 737 11.67 5.91 -18.15
CA ARG A 737 11.11 5.84 -16.79
C ARG A 737 11.35 4.51 -16.09
N CYS A 738 11.57 3.42 -16.82
CA CYS A 738 11.84 2.09 -16.25
C CYS A 738 13.34 1.82 -16.11
N GLY A 739 13.75 1.13 -15.04
CA GLY A 739 15.02 0.41 -15.00
C GLY A 739 14.99 -0.83 -15.88
N LYS A 740 16.12 -1.50 -16.07
CA LYS A 740 16.17 -2.72 -16.92
C LYS A 740 15.18 -3.80 -16.47
N VAL A 741 15.17 -4.12 -15.17
CA VAL A 741 14.28 -5.14 -14.61
C VAL A 741 12.80 -4.74 -14.68
N ASP A 742 12.49 -3.47 -14.38
CA ASP A 742 11.12 -2.98 -14.45
C ASP A 742 10.58 -3.03 -15.88
N ARG A 743 11.42 -2.67 -16.86
CA ARG A 743 11.06 -2.72 -18.28
C ARG A 743 10.62 -4.12 -18.68
N GLU A 744 11.40 -5.15 -18.35
CA GLU A 744 11.04 -6.55 -18.64
C GLU A 744 9.71 -6.93 -17.99
N ARG A 745 9.50 -6.53 -16.72
CA ARG A 745 8.24 -6.78 -16.00
C ARG A 745 7.03 -6.12 -16.67
N TYR A 746 7.16 -4.87 -17.13
CA TYR A 746 6.09 -4.18 -17.86
C TYR A 746 5.78 -4.87 -19.18
N ILE A 747 6.80 -5.21 -19.98
CA ILE A 747 6.60 -5.88 -21.27
C ILE A 747 5.95 -7.25 -21.05
N ASP A 748 6.42 -8.04 -20.08
CA ASP A 748 5.85 -9.35 -19.77
C ASP A 748 4.41 -9.26 -19.25
N ALA A 749 4.11 -8.26 -18.40
CA ALA A 749 2.77 -8.03 -17.89
C ALA A 749 1.80 -7.68 -19.02
N VAL A 750 2.17 -6.75 -19.91
CA VAL A 750 1.32 -6.33 -21.04
C VAL A 750 1.19 -7.45 -22.08
N LYS A 751 2.27 -8.20 -22.35
CA LYS A 751 2.24 -9.36 -23.27
C LYS A 751 1.27 -10.45 -22.81
N ARG A 752 1.14 -10.66 -21.50
CA ARG A 752 0.22 -11.64 -20.91
C ARG A 752 -1.24 -11.22 -21.03
N ILE A 753 -1.57 -9.93 -21.22
CA ILE A 753 -2.94 -9.50 -21.45
C ILE A 753 -3.36 -9.93 -22.87
N GLN A 754 -4.34 -10.83 -22.96
CA GLN A 754 -4.88 -11.28 -24.24
C GLN A 754 -5.97 -10.33 -24.76
N THR A 755 -5.59 -9.13 -25.21
CA THR A 755 -6.54 -8.08 -25.64
C THR A 755 -7.33 -8.39 -26.93
N GLY A 756 -8.24 -9.35 -26.93
CA GLY A 756 -9.28 -9.33 -27.96
C GLY A 756 -9.98 -10.64 -28.28
N ALA A 757 -10.51 -11.31 -27.27
CA ALA A 757 -11.74 -12.05 -27.45
C ALA A 757 -12.81 -11.34 -26.60
N HIS A 758 -13.38 -10.25 -27.12
CA HIS A 758 -14.45 -9.53 -26.43
C HIS A 758 -15.77 -10.32 -26.38
N PHE A 759 -15.81 -11.52 -26.96
CA PHE A 759 -16.96 -12.41 -27.02
C PHE A 759 -16.51 -13.88 -26.88
N GLY A 760 -16.75 -14.50 -25.72
CA GLY A 760 -16.66 -15.97 -25.54
C GLY A 760 -15.59 -16.52 -24.59
N VAL A 761 -15.32 -17.82 -24.73
CA VAL A 761 -14.61 -18.73 -23.79
C VAL A 761 -13.17 -18.28 -23.45
N ASP A 762 -12.53 -17.48 -24.31
CA ASP A 762 -11.16 -17.02 -24.10
C ASP A 762 -11.04 -15.84 -23.11
N ALA A 763 -12.12 -15.09 -22.83
CA ALA A 763 -12.13 -14.04 -21.80
C ALA A 763 -11.85 -14.59 -20.39
N ALA A 764 -12.17 -15.87 -20.13
CA ALA A 764 -11.90 -16.55 -18.87
C ALA A 764 -10.42 -16.69 -18.52
N ARG A 765 -9.52 -16.64 -19.52
CA ARG A 765 -8.07 -16.75 -19.30
C ARG A 765 -7.43 -15.44 -18.84
N GLU A 766 -8.15 -14.33 -18.88
CA GLU A 766 -7.62 -13.03 -18.49
C GLU A 766 -7.78 -12.68 -17.01
N TYR A 767 -8.67 -13.37 -16.32
CA TYR A 767 -8.95 -13.15 -14.91
C TYR A 767 -8.41 -14.35 -14.14
N GLU A 768 -7.75 -14.07 -13.02
CA GLU A 768 -7.47 -15.15 -12.06
C GLU A 768 -8.76 -15.51 -11.31
N ASP A 769 -8.84 -16.73 -10.78
CA ASP A 769 -10.00 -17.18 -10.00
C ASP A 769 -10.32 -16.22 -8.82
N ASP A 770 -9.29 -15.62 -8.21
CA ASP A 770 -9.44 -14.65 -7.12
C ASP A 770 -9.91 -13.26 -7.60
N GLU A 771 -9.74 -12.93 -8.88
CA GLU A 771 -10.25 -11.71 -9.49
C GLU A 771 -11.72 -11.86 -9.94
N LEU A 772 -12.09 -13.04 -10.45
CA LEU A 772 -13.46 -13.32 -10.88
C LEU A 772 -14.44 -13.29 -9.73
N GLN A 773 -14.04 -13.78 -8.55
CA GLN A 773 -14.88 -13.85 -7.35
C GLN A 773 -16.26 -14.51 -7.60
N GLY A 774 -16.28 -15.52 -8.49
CA GLY A 774 -17.48 -16.26 -8.87
C GLY A 774 -18.30 -15.66 -10.03
N GLU A 775 -17.89 -14.54 -10.61
CA GLU A 775 -18.51 -14.00 -11.82
C GLU A 775 -18.05 -14.73 -13.10
N ARG A 776 -18.90 -14.71 -14.13
CA ARG A 776 -18.57 -15.32 -15.42
C ARG A 776 -17.79 -14.32 -16.27
N ALA A 777 -16.58 -14.70 -16.67
CA ALA A 777 -15.64 -13.85 -17.40
C ALA A 777 -16.13 -13.43 -18.79
N ASP A 778 -17.02 -14.20 -19.43
CA ASP A 778 -17.59 -13.92 -20.75
C ASP A 778 -18.46 -12.65 -20.77
N ARG A 779 -18.84 -12.14 -19.59
CA ARG A 779 -19.64 -10.91 -19.42
C ARG A 779 -18.81 -9.70 -18.98
N LEU A 780 -17.49 -9.82 -18.91
CA LEU A 780 -16.60 -8.80 -18.35
C LEU A 780 -15.65 -8.25 -19.42
N LEU A 781 -15.40 -6.94 -19.38
CA LEU A 781 -14.43 -6.31 -20.26
C LEU A 781 -13.02 -6.32 -19.63
N PRO A 782 -11.99 -6.74 -20.38
CA PRO A 782 -10.58 -6.81 -19.96
C PRO A 782 -9.99 -5.54 -19.34
N ASN A 783 -10.54 -4.37 -19.65
CA ASN A 783 -10.07 -3.07 -19.18
C ASN A 783 -10.85 -2.56 -17.95
N VAL A 784 -11.81 -3.34 -17.43
CA VAL A 784 -12.55 -3.05 -16.21
C VAL A 784 -12.20 -4.08 -15.14
N ARG A 785 -11.37 -3.67 -14.18
CA ARG A 785 -10.76 -4.56 -13.17
C ARG A 785 -11.28 -4.23 -11.77
N LEU A 786 -11.43 -5.26 -10.93
CA LEU A 786 -11.87 -5.14 -9.54
C LEU A 786 -10.81 -5.72 -8.60
N VAL A 787 -10.44 -4.97 -7.57
CA VAL A 787 -9.47 -5.39 -6.55
C VAL A 787 -10.07 -5.14 -5.17
N ASN A 788 -9.98 -6.12 -4.28
CA ASN A 788 -10.39 -6.00 -2.88
C ASN A 788 -9.48 -6.82 -1.95
N GLY A 789 -9.84 -6.90 -0.66
CA GLY A 789 -9.09 -7.62 0.37
C GLY A 789 -8.78 -9.09 0.06
N THR A 790 -9.59 -9.76 -0.76
CA THR A 790 -9.44 -11.18 -1.14
C THR A 790 -8.52 -11.41 -2.34
N THR A 791 -8.29 -10.40 -3.17
CA THR A 791 -7.41 -10.49 -4.34
C THR A 791 -5.96 -10.74 -3.91
N ARG A 792 -5.30 -11.73 -4.49
CA ARG A 792 -3.91 -12.12 -4.17
C ARG A 792 -2.94 -10.99 -4.48
N SER A 793 -1.84 -10.92 -3.70
CA SER A 793 -0.82 -9.87 -3.85
C SER A 793 -0.19 -9.86 -5.25
N GLU A 794 0.03 -11.02 -5.85
CA GLU A 794 0.60 -11.15 -7.20
C GLU A 794 -0.34 -10.54 -8.26
N THR A 795 -1.63 -10.85 -8.20
CA THR A 795 -2.67 -10.27 -9.06
C THR A 795 -2.72 -8.75 -8.92
N ARG A 796 -2.67 -8.22 -7.69
CA ARG A 796 -2.62 -6.77 -7.44
C ARG A 796 -1.38 -6.10 -8.03
N GLN A 797 -0.21 -6.71 -7.87
CA GLN A 797 1.03 -6.19 -8.43
C GLN A 797 0.99 -6.18 -9.96
N ARG A 798 0.45 -7.24 -10.57
CA ARG A 798 0.27 -7.33 -12.02
C ARG A 798 -0.64 -6.24 -12.55
N LEU A 799 -1.80 -6.01 -11.91
CA LEU A 799 -2.73 -4.94 -12.30
C LEU A 799 -2.13 -3.54 -12.16
N MET A 800 -1.13 -3.33 -11.29
CA MET A 800 -0.42 -2.05 -11.20
C MET A 800 0.58 -1.83 -12.35
N LEU A 801 0.96 -2.89 -13.06
CA LEU A 801 1.86 -2.83 -14.22
C LEU A 801 1.11 -2.61 -15.55
N THR A 802 -0.22 -2.66 -15.54
CA THR A 802 -1.10 -2.61 -16.72
C THR A 802 -2.06 -1.42 -16.60
#